data_AF-A0A7J9JCA3-F1
#
_entry.id   AF-A0A7J9JCA3-F1
#
_cell.length_a   1.000
_cell.length_b   1.000
_cell.length_c   1.000
_cell.angle_alpha   90.00
_cell.angle_beta   90.00
_cell.angle_gamma   90.00
#
_symmetry.space_group_name_H-M   'P 1'
#
loop_
_entity.id
_entity.type
_entity.pdbx_description
1 polymer ?
#
loop_
_entity_poly.entity_id
_entity_poly.type
_entity_poly.pdbx_seq_one_letter_code
_entity_poly.pdbx_strand_id
1 'polypeptide(L)'
;ASLVVNSSWKNPSGEWHVGYKLIYELFTDTLTSRIKKERKRKWDEKNQEEIAKAVLHLDEFDQKYTKVEDLKLKRAREDLQNRIDLLKKQGDSYDDKGPVIDAVVWHDGELWRVALDTQSLHDDRKCGKLADFVPLTNYRIEQKYGIFSELDACTFVVNVYDEGNILSIVTDCSPHATHVAGIATAFHPQEPLLNGVAPGAQIISCKIGDARLGSMETGTGLTRALIAAVEHKCDLINMSYGEPTLLPDYGRFVDLVNEVVNKYRLIFVSSAGNSGPALSTVGAPGGTSSSIIGVGAYVSPAMAAGAHSVVEPPPEGLEYTWSSRGPTADGDLGVCISAPGGAVAPVPTWTLQGRMLMNGTSMASPSACGGIALLISAMKAEGIPVSPYSVRIALENTSIPVGGLPEDKLTAGQGLMQVDKAYEYIQKSQDLSCVCYQIKVNQSGKSTPISRGIYLREATACQQSTEWAVHVEPRFHDDASKLEQLVPFEECIELRSSNNAVVRAPEYLLLTHNGRTFKFVILEDCLFDNGALFSFLFSVVVDPSNLAEGLHYYEVYGIDCKAPWRGPLFRIPITITKPKAVLNRPPLVSFSKMSFLPGHIERRYIEVPLGASWVEATMRTSGFDTSRRFFVDTVQLCPLRRPIKWESVVTFSSPTAKSFDFPVVGGQTMELAIAQFWSSGMGSHETTIVDFEIVFHGIGVNRTEVVLDGSEAPIRIEAEALLASERLAPTATLNKIRVPYRPTEAKLCTLPTNRDKLPSGKQILALTLTYHFKLEDGAEVKPHIPLLNNRIYDTKFESQSYMISDTNKRVYAMGDCYPASSQLPKGEYSLRLYLRHDNVQYLEKMKQLVLFLERNLEEKDIIPLSFFSEPDGPVMGNGTFKYSILVPGIKESFYLSPPNKDKLPKCSSQGSVLLGAISHGKLSYAGEGKNPQKNPVSYQISYVVPPSKIDEDKGKGSSSASTKPMAERLQEEVREAKIKVFGSLKQDSDEDRSEWKKLAQSLKVGTLCRPFFSFRCTLCEELKKDIFLYEESSSLPKRYLHFLSKGLLSEYPKYTPLLVKILESLLSRSNIGDKIHYYEKIISAADEVIDSIDADELAKLFSLKADPEDEDSEKNKKKMETTRDQLAEALYQKGLALAEIESIKGEKPSALAASEAVSSDLRSDLFEENFKELTKWVDVKSSKYGTLYVLRERRFGRLGTAL
;
A
#
# COMPACT_ATOMS: atom_id res chain seq x y z
N ALA A 1 -15.65 -11.63 28.48
CA ALA A 1 -16.90 -10.87 28.64
C ALA A 1 -18.01 -11.64 27.94
N SER A 2 -19.23 -11.62 28.45
CA SER A 2 -20.40 -12.25 27.82
C SER A 2 -21.21 -11.17 27.08
N LEU A 3 -21.50 -11.38 25.79
CA LEU A 3 -22.40 -10.51 25.03
C LEU A 3 -23.84 -10.80 25.44
N VAL A 4 -24.58 -9.77 25.84
CA VAL A 4 -25.99 -9.88 26.24
C VAL A 4 -26.84 -9.36 25.09
N VAL A 5 -27.61 -10.26 24.48
CA VAL A 5 -28.58 -9.93 23.42
C VAL A 5 -29.93 -9.54 24.01
N ASN A 6 -30.72 -8.76 23.28
CA ASN A 6 -32.07 -8.42 23.70
C ASN A 6 -33.00 -9.63 23.54
N SER A 7 -33.70 -10.01 24.61
CA SER A 7 -34.63 -11.16 24.59
C SER A 7 -35.85 -10.96 23.68
N SER A 8 -36.13 -9.72 23.26
CA SER A 8 -37.22 -9.41 22.31
C SER A 8 -36.85 -9.61 20.84
N TRP A 9 -35.56 -9.76 20.51
CA TRP A 9 -35.14 -9.99 19.13
C TRP A 9 -35.57 -11.38 18.66
N LYS A 10 -36.32 -11.41 17.55
CA LYS A 10 -36.71 -12.66 16.91
C LYS A 10 -35.48 -13.31 16.28
N ASN A 11 -35.23 -14.58 16.60
CA ASN A 11 -34.24 -15.41 15.96
C ASN A 11 -34.76 -16.86 15.93
N PRO A 12 -35.53 -17.24 14.88
CA PRO A 12 -36.14 -18.56 14.81
C PRO A 12 -35.14 -19.71 14.63
N SER A 13 -33.95 -19.47 14.04
CA SER A 13 -32.92 -20.51 13.89
C SER A 13 -32.17 -20.76 15.20
N GLY A 14 -32.12 -19.75 16.09
CA GLY A 14 -31.29 -19.76 17.29
C GLY A 14 -29.80 -19.54 16.99
N GLU A 15 -29.42 -19.33 15.73
CA GLU A 15 -28.04 -19.12 15.30
C GLU A 15 -27.66 -17.64 15.33
N TRP A 16 -26.47 -17.33 15.83
CA TRP A 16 -25.93 -15.98 15.91
C TRP A 16 -24.53 -15.96 15.30
N HIS A 17 -24.32 -15.11 14.30
CA HIS A 17 -23.01 -14.84 13.74
C HIS A 17 -22.39 -13.69 14.53
N VAL A 18 -21.18 -13.90 15.04
CA VAL A 18 -20.49 -12.92 15.88
C VAL A 18 -19.17 -12.55 15.26
N GLY A 19 -18.87 -11.26 15.22
CA GLY A 19 -17.60 -10.71 14.77
C GLY A 19 -17.21 -9.48 15.59
N TYR A 20 -16.05 -8.92 15.31
CA TYR A 20 -15.60 -7.68 15.93
C TYR A 20 -14.91 -6.78 14.90
N LYS A 21 -14.82 -5.49 15.19
CA LYS A 21 -14.15 -4.52 14.32
C LYS A 21 -13.46 -3.42 15.13
N LEU A 22 -12.23 -3.06 14.71
CA LEU A 22 -11.54 -1.89 15.22
C LEU A 22 -12.11 -0.64 14.55
N ILE A 23 -12.63 0.30 15.34
CA ILE A 23 -13.37 1.46 14.81
C ILE A 23 -12.47 2.42 14.03
N TYR A 24 -11.23 2.62 14.45
CA TYR A 24 -10.30 3.51 13.73
C TYR A 24 -9.96 3.02 12.32
N GLU A 25 -10.23 1.75 11.97
CA GLU A 25 -10.11 1.28 10.58
C GLU A 25 -11.29 1.71 9.68
N LEU A 26 -12.38 2.17 10.29
CA LEU A 26 -13.58 2.68 9.60
C LEU A 26 -13.57 4.21 9.52
N PHE A 27 -12.86 4.88 10.44
CA PHE A 27 -12.79 6.34 10.52
C PHE A 27 -11.70 6.89 9.59
N THR A 28 -11.89 8.15 9.20
CA THR A 28 -10.87 8.91 8.48
C THR A 28 -9.72 9.30 9.41
N ASP A 29 -8.54 9.61 8.87
CA ASP A 29 -7.40 10.06 9.68
C ASP A 29 -7.69 11.36 10.43
N THR A 30 -8.47 12.27 9.81
CA THR A 30 -8.88 13.54 10.42
C THR A 30 -9.84 13.31 11.59
N LEU A 31 -10.84 12.44 11.43
CA LEU A 31 -11.74 12.06 12.51
C LEU A 31 -10.98 11.33 13.62
N THR A 32 -10.17 10.32 13.27
CA THR A 32 -9.37 9.55 14.22
C THR A 32 -8.44 10.46 15.03
N SER A 33 -7.77 11.42 14.38
CA SER A 33 -6.90 12.39 15.06
C SER A 33 -7.68 13.26 16.05
N ARG A 34 -8.88 13.72 15.69
CA ARG A 34 -9.76 14.48 16.60
C ARG A 34 -10.16 13.64 17.80
N ILE A 35 -10.61 12.41 17.60
CA ILE A 35 -11.06 11.52 18.67
C ILE A 35 -9.90 11.14 19.59
N LYS A 36 -8.72 10.82 19.05
CA LYS A 36 -7.52 10.57 19.84
C LYS A 36 -7.15 11.78 20.71
N LYS A 37 -7.27 13.01 20.17
CA LYS A 37 -7.01 14.23 20.93
C LYS A 37 -7.99 14.41 22.09
N GLU A 38 -9.30 14.23 21.86
CA GLU A 38 -10.31 14.32 22.92
C GLU A 38 -10.16 13.23 23.98
N ARG A 39 -9.90 11.99 23.56
CA ARG A 39 -9.67 10.86 24.48
C ARG A 39 -8.39 11.06 25.29
N LYS A 40 -7.31 11.53 24.65
CA LYS A 40 -6.06 11.88 25.34
C LYS A 40 -6.30 12.97 26.37
N ARG A 41 -7.03 14.04 26.04
CA ARG A 41 -7.36 15.11 27.00
C ARG A 41 -8.06 14.56 28.26
N LYS A 42 -9.11 13.75 28.08
CA LYS A 42 -9.83 13.12 29.21
C LYS A 42 -8.97 12.13 30.00
N TRP A 43 -8.12 11.38 29.31
CA TRP A 43 -7.18 10.46 29.94
C TRP A 43 -6.12 11.20 30.75
N ASP A 44 -5.56 12.29 30.19
CA ASP A 44 -4.58 13.15 30.86
C ASP A 44 -5.17 13.75 32.14
N GLU A 45 -6.42 14.22 32.10
CA GLU A 45 -7.14 14.71 33.30
C GLU A 45 -7.18 13.65 34.41
N LYS A 46 -7.60 12.41 34.08
CA LYS A 46 -7.63 11.29 35.05
C LYS A 46 -6.24 10.86 35.51
N ASN A 47 -5.27 10.85 34.60
CA ASN A 47 -3.89 10.49 34.93
C ASN A 47 -3.27 11.50 35.90
N GLN A 48 -3.53 12.80 35.72
CA GLN A 48 -3.09 13.83 36.66
C GLN A 48 -3.72 13.68 38.04
N GLU A 49 -5.01 13.33 38.12
CA GLU A 49 -5.67 13.00 39.39
C GLU A 49 -5.02 11.80 40.09
N GLU A 50 -4.71 10.72 39.36
CA GLU A 50 -4.04 9.55 39.91
C GLU A 50 -2.58 9.83 40.30
N ILE A 51 -1.85 10.67 39.55
CA ILE A 51 -0.53 11.16 39.92
C ILE A 51 -0.61 11.94 41.23
N ALA A 52 -1.57 12.86 41.37
CA ALA A 52 -1.76 13.64 42.59
C ALA A 52 -2.04 12.73 43.81
N LYS A 53 -2.89 11.70 43.65
CA LYS A 53 -3.14 10.69 44.69
C LYS A 53 -1.88 9.89 45.04
N ALA A 54 -1.11 9.45 44.03
CA ALA A 54 0.11 8.69 44.25
C ALA A 54 1.19 9.52 44.95
N VAL A 55 1.33 10.80 44.59
CA VAL A 55 2.22 11.76 45.25
C VAL A 55 1.79 12.00 46.70
N LEU A 56 0.48 12.16 46.96
CA LEU A 56 -0.05 12.30 48.32
C LEU A 56 0.31 11.07 49.18
N HIS A 57 0.13 9.85 48.67
CA HIS A 57 0.49 8.63 49.41
C HIS A 57 2.00 8.53 49.70
N LEU A 58 2.87 8.99 48.79
CA LEU A 58 4.31 9.02 49.03
C LEU A 58 4.68 10.07 50.09
N ASP A 59 4.05 11.26 50.04
CA ASP A 59 4.27 12.31 51.03
C ASP A 59 3.79 11.87 52.44
N GLU A 60 2.60 11.28 52.54
CA GLU A 60 2.09 10.71 53.80
C GLU A 60 3.03 9.61 54.35
N PHE A 61 3.61 8.78 53.47
CA PHE A 61 4.60 7.78 53.86
C PHE A 61 5.88 8.43 54.40
N ASP A 62 6.40 9.44 53.71
CA ASP A 62 7.64 10.14 54.10
C ASP A 62 7.47 10.97 55.39
N GLN A 63 6.30 11.57 55.61
CA GLN A 63 5.95 12.23 56.86
C GLN A 63 5.89 11.24 58.03
N LYS A 64 5.34 10.04 57.81
CA LYS A 64 5.22 8.99 58.84
C LYS A 64 6.56 8.33 59.19
N TYR A 65 7.49 8.25 58.25
CA TYR A 65 8.77 7.56 58.40
C TYR A 65 9.97 8.46 58.05
N THR A 66 10.35 9.34 58.98
CA THR A 66 11.44 10.33 58.82
C THR A 66 12.85 9.73 58.67
N LYS A 67 13.05 8.46 59.03
CA LYS A 67 14.28 7.68 58.78
C LYS A 67 13.93 6.28 58.29
N VAL A 68 14.11 6.02 57.00
CA VAL A 68 13.79 4.73 56.35
C VAL A 68 15.06 3.85 56.33
N GLU A 69 15.42 3.26 57.48
CA GLU A 69 16.57 2.35 57.57
C GLU A 69 16.18 0.87 57.33
N ASP A 70 14.93 0.48 57.64
CA ASP A 70 14.40 -0.86 57.40
C ASP A 70 14.26 -1.16 55.88
N LEU A 71 14.85 -2.28 55.44
CA LEU A 71 14.76 -2.82 54.09
C LEU A 71 13.32 -2.99 53.59
N LYS A 72 12.37 -3.37 54.45
CA LYS A 72 10.95 -3.49 54.07
C LYS A 72 10.33 -2.13 53.77
N LEU A 73 10.61 -1.12 54.61
CA LEU A 73 10.12 0.24 54.41
C LEU A 73 10.78 0.91 53.18
N LYS A 74 12.06 0.63 52.90
CA LYS A 74 12.73 1.10 51.67
C LYS A 74 12.02 0.58 50.42
N ARG A 75 11.71 -0.72 50.37
CA ARG A 75 10.99 -1.32 49.22
C ARG A 75 9.56 -0.82 49.07
N ALA A 76 8.88 -0.54 50.17
CA ALA A 76 7.53 0.05 50.14
C ALA A 76 7.56 1.49 49.61
N ARG A 77 8.55 2.29 50.02
CA ARG A 77 8.79 3.64 49.47
C ARG A 77 9.17 3.60 48.00
N GLU A 78 10.02 2.66 47.61
CA GLU A 78 10.42 2.42 46.20
C GLU A 78 9.20 2.03 45.34
N ASP A 79 8.28 1.20 45.85
CA ASP A 79 7.03 0.88 45.15
C ASP A 79 6.17 2.13 44.90
N LEU A 80 6.00 2.99 45.91
CA LEU A 80 5.24 4.24 45.79
C LEU A 80 5.89 5.18 44.76
N GLN A 81 7.22 5.28 44.76
CA GLN A 81 7.95 6.04 43.74
C GLN A 81 7.78 5.44 42.34
N ASN A 82 7.88 4.11 42.20
CA ASN A 82 7.68 3.41 40.93
C ASN A 82 6.26 3.63 40.37
N ARG A 83 5.22 3.70 41.23
CA ARG A 83 3.86 4.07 40.79
C ARG A 83 3.82 5.47 40.16
N ILE A 84 4.46 6.45 40.79
CA ILE A 84 4.53 7.82 40.27
C ILE A 84 5.29 7.84 38.94
N ASP A 85 6.45 7.17 38.89
CA ASP A 85 7.29 7.13 37.69
C ASP A 85 6.58 6.43 36.53
N LEU A 86 5.82 5.37 36.81
CA LEU A 86 4.99 4.68 35.82
C LEU A 86 3.87 5.58 35.29
N LEU A 87 3.11 6.25 36.17
CA LEU A 87 2.02 7.15 35.76
C LEU A 87 2.53 8.34 34.94
N LYS A 88 3.70 8.88 35.31
CA LYS A 88 4.39 9.93 34.52
C LYS A 88 4.82 9.38 33.15
N LYS A 89 5.49 8.23 33.13
CA LYS A 89 5.96 7.59 31.90
C LYS A 89 4.82 7.21 30.96
N GLN A 90 3.67 6.79 31.50
CA GLN A 90 2.47 6.50 30.71
C GLN A 90 1.97 7.73 29.96
N GLY A 91 2.14 8.94 30.52
CA GLY A 91 1.81 10.19 29.82
C GLY A 91 2.65 10.41 28.57
N ASP A 92 3.95 10.13 28.67
CA ASP A 92 4.91 10.28 27.58
C ASP A 92 4.70 9.22 26.49
N SER A 93 4.30 8.00 26.89
CA SER A 93 4.10 6.86 25.99
C SER A 93 2.63 6.57 25.63
N TYR A 94 1.73 7.53 25.84
CA TYR A 94 0.29 7.33 25.61
C TYR A 94 0.00 7.06 24.13
N ASP A 95 -0.62 5.92 23.84
CA ASP A 95 -0.98 5.51 22.49
C ASP A 95 -2.39 4.92 22.46
N ASP A 96 -3.32 5.69 21.92
CA ASP A 96 -4.71 5.25 21.73
C ASP A 96 -4.83 4.41 20.45
N LYS A 97 -4.91 3.09 20.63
CA LYS A 97 -5.18 2.14 19.54
C LYS A 97 -6.64 2.12 19.09
N GLY A 98 -7.53 2.81 19.79
CA GLY A 98 -8.94 2.91 19.47
C GLY A 98 -9.81 1.81 20.06
N PRO A 99 -11.13 2.00 20.03
CA PRO A 99 -12.09 1.06 20.56
C PRO A 99 -12.35 -0.08 19.58
N VAL A 100 -12.61 -1.27 20.14
CA VAL A 100 -13.14 -2.42 19.43
C VAL A 100 -14.63 -2.51 19.72
N ILE A 101 -15.42 -2.76 18.66
CA ILE A 101 -16.85 -3.05 18.77
C ILE A 101 -17.09 -4.52 18.42
N ASP A 102 -18.03 -5.14 19.13
CA ASP A 102 -18.57 -6.45 18.77
C ASP A 102 -19.79 -6.27 17.88
N ALA A 103 -19.98 -7.19 16.94
CA ALA A 103 -21.07 -7.19 15.99
C ALA A 103 -21.79 -8.54 16.03
N VAL A 104 -23.12 -8.50 16.06
CA VAL A 104 -23.98 -9.67 16.06
C VAL A 104 -24.91 -9.61 14.85
N VAL A 105 -24.92 -10.67 14.06
CA VAL A 105 -25.73 -10.82 12.85
C VAL A 105 -26.58 -12.08 12.96
N TRP A 106 -27.86 -11.99 12.63
CA TRP A 106 -28.79 -13.12 12.67
C TRP A 106 -29.91 -12.93 11.66
N HIS A 107 -30.68 -13.97 11.38
CA HIS A 107 -31.88 -13.88 10.57
C HIS A 107 -33.11 -13.87 11.48
N ASP A 108 -33.99 -12.87 11.35
CA ASP A 108 -35.17 -12.74 12.24
C ASP A 108 -36.40 -13.54 11.80
N GLY A 109 -36.28 -14.24 10.66
CA GLY A 109 -37.36 -14.97 9.99
C GLY A 109 -37.77 -14.30 8.67
N GLU A 110 -37.47 -13.01 8.49
CA GLU A 110 -37.77 -12.25 7.29
C GLU A 110 -36.52 -11.59 6.69
N LEU A 111 -35.67 -11.02 7.54
CA LEU A 111 -34.50 -10.24 7.15
C LEU A 111 -33.27 -10.60 7.98
N TRP A 112 -32.10 -10.39 7.38
CA TRP A 112 -30.83 -10.37 8.11
C TRP A 112 -30.74 -9.09 8.95
N ARG A 113 -30.55 -9.25 10.25
CA ARG A 113 -30.43 -8.19 11.25
C ARG A 113 -29.00 -8.08 11.77
N VAL A 114 -28.61 -6.87 12.13
CA VAL A 114 -27.30 -6.52 12.65
C VAL A 114 -27.45 -5.66 13.89
N ALA A 115 -26.71 -5.99 14.93
CA ALA A 115 -26.55 -5.15 16.12
C ALA A 115 -25.07 -4.97 16.47
N LEU A 116 -24.69 -3.76 16.91
CA LEU A 116 -23.32 -3.42 17.29
C LEU A 116 -23.25 -3.04 18.76
N ASP A 117 -22.26 -3.58 19.48
CA ASP A 117 -21.93 -3.13 20.83
C ASP A 117 -21.02 -1.90 20.75
N THR A 118 -21.57 -0.74 21.08
CA THR A 118 -20.86 0.54 21.04
C THR A 118 -20.44 1.01 22.43
N GLN A 119 -20.65 0.22 23.50
CA GLN A 119 -20.39 0.64 24.87
C GLN A 119 -18.95 1.16 25.09
N SER A 120 -17.97 0.61 24.37
CA SER A 120 -16.55 1.02 24.42
C SER A 120 -16.27 2.42 23.84
N LEU A 121 -17.23 3.01 23.14
CA LEU A 121 -17.18 4.36 22.57
C LEU A 121 -17.75 5.43 23.50
N HIS A 122 -18.51 5.03 24.54
CA HIS A 122 -19.17 5.95 25.46
C HIS A 122 -18.44 6.02 26.80
N ASP A 123 -18.45 7.20 27.44
CA ASP A 123 -17.90 7.35 28.79
C ASP A 123 -18.81 6.71 29.85
N ASP A 124 -20.14 6.81 29.67
CA ASP A 124 -21.11 6.16 30.54
C ASP A 124 -21.29 4.68 30.14
N ARG A 125 -20.92 3.78 31.06
CA ARG A 125 -21.09 2.32 30.90
C ARG A 125 -22.55 1.89 30.73
N LYS A 126 -23.53 2.76 30.97
CA LYS A 126 -24.94 2.46 30.70
C LYS A 126 -25.32 2.64 29.22
N CYS A 127 -24.55 3.42 28.46
CA CYS A 127 -24.83 3.73 27.06
C CYS A 127 -24.20 2.70 26.11
N GLY A 128 -24.79 2.56 24.92
CA GLY A 128 -24.19 1.81 23.80
C GLY A 128 -24.19 0.28 23.94
N LYS A 129 -24.85 -0.28 24.95
CA LYS A 129 -24.92 -1.74 25.14
C LYS A 129 -25.57 -2.42 23.94
N LEU A 130 -25.07 -3.61 23.59
CA LEU A 130 -25.63 -4.43 22.51
C LEU A 130 -27.15 -4.65 22.65
N ALA A 131 -27.64 -5.03 23.84
CA ALA A 131 -29.07 -5.30 24.07
C ALA A 131 -29.98 -4.09 23.83
N ASP A 132 -29.45 -2.86 23.92
CA ASP A 132 -30.20 -1.62 23.71
C ASP A 132 -30.12 -1.13 22.26
N PHE A 133 -29.32 -1.80 21.40
CA PHE A 133 -29.13 -1.43 20.01
C PHE A 133 -30.41 -1.67 19.18
N VAL A 134 -30.77 -0.71 18.33
CA VAL A 134 -31.89 -0.88 17.38
C VAL A 134 -31.38 -1.62 16.15
N PRO A 135 -31.82 -2.87 15.89
CA PRO A 135 -31.23 -3.68 14.83
C PRO A 135 -31.36 -3.04 13.44
N LEU A 136 -30.25 -3.01 12.72
CA LEU A 136 -30.19 -2.57 11.33
C LEU A 136 -30.31 -3.77 10.38
N THR A 137 -30.55 -3.51 9.10
CA THR A 137 -30.51 -4.50 8.01
C THR A 137 -29.84 -3.87 6.80
N ASN A 138 -29.79 -4.60 5.68
CA ASN A 138 -29.37 -4.07 4.39
C ASN A 138 -29.98 -2.68 4.13
N TYR A 139 -29.12 -1.67 3.98
CA TYR A 139 -29.55 -0.27 3.87
C TYR A 139 -30.59 -0.04 2.78
N ARG A 140 -30.47 -0.76 1.66
CA ARG A 140 -31.42 -0.67 0.54
C ARG A 140 -32.87 -1.06 0.87
N ILE A 141 -33.10 -1.77 1.99
CA ILE A 141 -34.43 -2.27 2.38
C ILE A 141 -35.15 -1.26 3.28
N GLU A 142 -34.53 -0.88 4.40
CA GLU A 142 -35.16 -0.01 5.40
C GLU A 142 -34.62 1.43 5.42
N GLN A 143 -33.50 1.71 4.73
CA GLN A 143 -32.83 3.03 4.68
C GLN A 143 -32.50 3.62 6.07
N LYS A 144 -32.31 2.76 7.08
CA LYS A 144 -31.90 3.15 8.43
C LYS A 144 -30.38 3.21 8.54
N TYR A 145 -29.89 4.15 9.33
CA TYR A 145 -28.48 4.35 9.64
C TYR A 145 -28.26 4.40 11.16
N GLY A 146 -27.03 4.15 11.58
CA GLY A 146 -26.58 4.32 12.96
C GLY A 146 -25.57 5.45 13.10
N ILE A 147 -25.30 5.86 14.34
CA ILE A 147 -24.19 6.75 14.71
C ILE A 147 -23.39 6.01 15.78
N PHE A 148 -22.06 5.97 15.65
CA PHE A 148 -21.22 5.22 16.61
C PHE A 148 -21.27 5.83 18.00
N SER A 149 -21.08 7.15 18.11
CA SER A 149 -21.27 7.92 19.34
C SER A 149 -21.50 9.40 19.03
N GLU A 150 -22.01 10.14 20.01
CA GLU A 150 -22.17 11.61 19.90
C GLU A 150 -20.83 12.33 19.70
N LEU A 151 -19.73 11.77 20.24
CA LEU A 151 -18.39 12.36 20.15
C LEU A 151 -17.80 12.27 18.74
N ASP A 152 -18.05 11.16 18.03
CA ASP A 152 -17.61 11.01 16.65
C ASP A 152 -18.56 11.66 15.64
N ALA A 153 -19.86 11.63 15.90
CA ALA A 153 -20.91 12.05 14.97
C ALA A 153 -20.76 11.39 13.57
N CYS A 154 -20.19 10.19 13.54
CA CYS A 154 -19.92 9.40 12.36
C CYS A 154 -21.09 8.45 12.12
N THR A 155 -21.79 8.68 11.02
CA THR A 155 -22.87 7.83 10.57
C THR A 155 -22.34 6.58 9.88
N PHE A 156 -23.06 5.48 10.04
CA PHE A 156 -22.78 4.25 9.31
C PHE A 156 -24.05 3.57 8.87
N VAL A 157 -23.93 2.79 7.80
CA VAL A 157 -24.97 1.88 7.33
C VAL A 157 -24.40 0.47 7.24
N VAL A 158 -25.26 -0.54 7.12
CA VAL A 158 -24.83 -1.94 7.06
C VAL A 158 -25.40 -2.64 5.84
N ASN A 159 -24.65 -3.59 5.33
CA ASN A 159 -25.14 -4.61 4.40
C ASN A 159 -24.65 -5.99 4.85
N VAL A 160 -25.46 -7.01 4.64
CA VAL A 160 -25.22 -8.41 4.98
C VAL A 160 -25.20 -9.22 3.69
N TYR A 161 -24.12 -9.96 3.51
CA TYR A 161 -23.87 -10.81 2.35
C TYR A 161 -23.56 -12.23 2.79
N ASP A 162 -23.65 -13.17 1.84
CA ASP A 162 -23.21 -14.56 2.01
C ASP A 162 -23.87 -15.24 3.21
N GLU A 163 -25.21 -15.17 3.25
CA GLU A 163 -26.04 -15.81 4.28
C GLU A 163 -25.59 -15.45 5.71
N GLY A 164 -25.31 -14.17 5.96
CA GLY A 164 -24.91 -13.68 7.29
C GLY A 164 -23.41 -13.74 7.57
N ASN A 165 -22.61 -14.40 6.73
CA ASN A 165 -21.18 -14.59 6.98
C ASN A 165 -20.33 -13.34 6.72
N ILE A 166 -20.86 -12.37 5.95
CA ILE A 166 -20.15 -11.12 5.66
C ILE A 166 -21.00 -9.93 6.08
N LEU A 167 -20.56 -9.23 7.11
CA LEU A 167 -21.06 -7.91 7.49
C LEU A 167 -20.21 -6.81 6.83
N SER A 168 -20.87 -5.92 6.11
CA SER A 168 -20.27 -4.73 5.50
C SER A 168 -20.77 -3.49 6.23
N ILE A 169 -19.95 -2.94 7.13
CA ILE A 169 -20.18 -1.64 7.76
C ILE A 169 -19.63 -0.55 6.84
N VAL A 170 -20.49 0.36 6.41
CA VAL A 170 -20.16 1.41 5.44
C VAL A 170 -20.19 2.75 6.14
N THR A 171 -19.02 3.37 6.21
CA THR A 171 -18.77 4.77 6.57
C THR A 171 -18.24 5.51 5.36
N ASP A 172 -18.32 6.83 5.35
CA ASP A 172 -17.58 7.63 4.38
C ASP A 172 -16.06 7.60 4.69
N CYS A 173 -15.22 7.75 3.67
CA CYS A 173 -13.75 7.82 3.83
C CYS A 173 -13.19 9.25 3.72
N SER A 174 -14.05 10.22 3.40
CA SER A 174 -13.71 11.62 3.17
C SER A 174 -15.01 12.42 3.02
N PRO A 175 -15.04 13.72 3.39
CA PRO A 175 -16.20 14.58 3.14
C PRO A 175 -16.50 14.76 1.65
N HIS A 176 -15.52 14.47 0.78
CA HIS A 176 -15.57 14.66 -0.67
C HIS A 176 -16.79 13.99 -1.33
N ALA A 177 -17.07 12.72 -1.04
CA ALA A 177 -18.16 11.99 -1.71
C ALA A 177 -19.54 12.59 -1.42
N THR A 178 -19.75 13.07 -0.18
CA THR A 178 -21.02 13.73 0.20
C THR A 178 -21.14 15.10 -0.48
N HIS A 179 -20.03 15.83 -0.59
CA HIS A 179 -19.99 17.10 -1.31
C HIS A 179 -20.33 16.93 -2.79
N VAL A 180 -19.71 15.95 -3.45
CA VAL A 180 -19.98 15.55 -4.84
C VAL A 180 -21.45 15.15 -5.05
N ALA A 181 -21.99 14.29 -4.20
CA ALA A 181 -23.40 13.90 -4.26
C ALA A 181 -24.34 15.10 -4.07
N GLY A 182 -23.99 16.01 -3.16
CA GLY A 182 -24.74 17.23 -2.89
C GLY A 182 -24.83 18.17 -4.10
N ILE A 183 -23.72 18.38 -4.81
CA ILE A 183 -23.69 19.18 -6.06
C ILE A 183 -24.67 18.61 -7.08
N ALA A 184 -24.66 17.29 -7.26
CA ALA A 184 -25.48 16.64 -8.26
C ALA A 184 -26.97 16.67 -7.90
N THR A 185 -27.35 16.35 -6.65
CA THR A 185 -28.75 15.99 -6.35
C THR A 185 -29.26 16.42 -4.96
N ALA A 186 -28.59 17.32 -4.22
CA ALA A 186 -29.11 17.76 -2.93
C ALA A 186 -30.55 18.28 -3.07
N PHE A 187 -31.41 17.96 -2.09
CA PHE A 187 -32.82 18.36 -2.12
C PHE A 187 -33.23 18.99 -0.78
N HIS A 188 -33.55 20.28 -0.83
CA HIS A 188 -33.95 21.13 0.27
C HIS A 188 -35.30 21.79 -0.06
N PRO A 189 -36.44 21.15 0.27
CA PRO A 189 -37.76 21.66 -0.12
C PRO A 189 -38.09 23.03 0.48
N GLN A 190 -37.54 23.33 1.66
CA GLN A 190 -37.74 24.63 2.33
C GLN A 190 -36.73 25.70 1.87
N GLU A 191 -35.60 25.30 1.29
CA GLU A 191 -34.56 26.20 0.82
C GLU A 191 -34.05 25.79 -0.58
N PRO A 192 -34.87 25.96 -1.64
CA PRO A 192 -34.54 25.41 -2.97
C PRO A 192 -33.25 25.94 -3.60
N LEU A 193 -32.75 27.10 -3.14
CA LEU A 193 -31.44 27.66 -3.55
C LEU A 193 -30.25 26.77 -3.17
N LEU A 194 -30.46 25.80 -2.28
CA LEU A 194 -29.45 24.87 -1.80
C LEU A 194 -29.54 23.51 -2.51
N ASN A 195 -30.46 23.37 -3.46
CA ASN A 195 -30.59 22.16 -4.24
C ASN A 195 -29.34 21.94 -5.11
N GLY A 196 -29.01 20.67 -5.33
CA GLY A 196 -28.11 20.27 -6.39
C GLY A 196 -28.75 20.51 -7.76
N VAL A 197 -28.01 20.20 -8.82
CA VAL A 197 -28.46 20.44 -10.21
C VAL A 197 -29.71 19.62 -10.57
N ALA A 198 -29.79 18.37 -10.11
CA ALA A 198 -30.90 17.45 -10.37
C ALA A 198 -31.48 16.86 -9.06
N PRO A 199 -32.24 17.64 -8.28
CA PRO A 199 -32.76 17.22 -6.96
C PRO A 199 -33.75 16.04 -7.01
N GLY A 200 -34.34 15.77 -8.17
CA GLY A 200 -35.25 14.62 -8.37
C GLY A 200 -34.55 13.29 -8.68
N ALA A 201 -33.23 13.30 -8.88
CA ALA A 201 -32.47 12.09 -9.18
C ALA A 201 -32.21 11.27 -7.90
N GLN A 202 -32.26 9.95 -8.02
CA GLN A 202 -31.90 9.03 -6.93
C GLN A 202 -30.39 8.72 -6.97
N ILE A 203 -29.79 8.52 -5.79
CA ILE A 203 -28.36 8.24 -5.66
C ILE A 203 -28.13 6.81 -5.19
N ILE A 204 -27.15 6.15 -5.81
CA ILE A 204 -26.51 4.95 -5.26
C ILE A 204 -25.05 5.29 -4.99
N SER A 205 -24.67 5.30 -3.71
CA SER A 205 -23.29 5.58 -3.30
C SER A 205 -22.45 4.31 -3.29
N CYS A 206 -21.54 4.20 -4.25
CA CYS A 206 -20.56 3.12 -4.33
C CYS A 206 -19.19 3.58 -3.82
N LYS A 207 -18.84 3.23 -2.58
CA LYS A 207 -17.53 3.55 -2.00
C LYS A 207 -16.43 2.72 -2.68
N ILE A 208 -15.68 3.34 -3.60
CA ILE A 208 -14.52 2.74 -4.28
C ILE A 208 -13.20 2.96 -3.52
N GLY A 209 -13.13 4.01 -2.71
CA GLY A 209 -11.98 4.38 -1.90
C GLY A 209 -11.84 3.50 -0.65
N ASP A 210 -10.66 2.95 -0.42
CA ASP A 210 -10.38 2.09 0.72
C ASP A 210 -9.81 2.90 1.89
N ALA A 211 -10.49 2.87 3.04
CA ALA A 211 -10.06 3.59 4.25
C ALA A 211 -8.68 3.09 4.75
N ARG A 212 -8.33 1.83 4.47
CA ARG A 212 -7.03 1.24 4.81
C ARG A 212 -5.88 1.86 4.01
N LEU A 213 -6.20 2.55 2.92
CA LEU A 213 -5.27 3.17 1.96
C LEU A 213 -5.48 4.70 1.89
N GLY A 214 -6.03 5.31 2.94
CA GLY A 214 -6.23 6.77 2.98
C GLY A 214 -7.24 7.30 1.95
N SER A 215 -8.25 6.49 1.59
CA SER A 215 -9.29 6.75 0.58
C SER A 215 -8.93 6.48 -0.89
N MET A 216 -7.73 5.95 -1.18
CA MET A 216 -7.33 5.56 -2.53
C MET A 216 -8.28 4.51 -3.12
N GLU A 217 -8.65 4.66 -4.39
CA GLU A 217 -9.45 3.67 -5.10
C GLU A 217 -8.66 2.36 -5.32
N THR A 218 -9.40 1.26 -5.42
CA THR A 218 -8.83 -0.05 -5.71
C THR A 218 -9.55 -0.65 -6.91
N GLY A 219 -8.85 -1.43 -7.72
CA GLY A 219 -9.49 -2.10 -8.86
C GLY A 219 -10.63 -3.06 -8.45
N THR A 220 -10.56 -3.64 -7.24
CA THR A 220 -11.67 -4.36 -6.60
C THR A 220 -12.89 -3.45 -6.38
N GLY A 221 -12.69 -2.28 -5.76
CA GLY A 221 -13.76 -1.33 -5.47
C GLY A 221 -14.43 -0.82 -6.75
N LEU A 222 -13.59 -0.46 -7.73
CA LEU A 222 -14.00 -0.02 -9.06
C LEU A 222 -14.86 -1.08 -9.78
N THR A 223 -14.40 -2.33 -9.83
CA THR A 223 -15.13 -3.41 -10.51
C THR A 223 -16.48 -3.70 -9.84
N ARG A 224 -16.51 -3.74 -8.50
CA ARG A 224 -17.77 -3.92 -7.75
C ARG A 224 -18.75 -2.77 -7.93
N ALA A 225 -18.25 -1.54 -8.07
CA ALA A 225 -19.10 -0.39 -8.35
C ALA A 225 -19.78 -0.51 -9.73
N LEU A 226 -19.06 -1.00 -10.76
CA LEU A 226 -19.66 -1.28 -12.07
C LEU A 226 -20.72 -2.39 -12.00
N ILE A 227 -20.45 -3.47 -11.26
CA ILE A 227 -21.42 -4.55 -11.02
C ILE A 227 -22.69 -3.98 -10.39
N ALA A 228 -22.55 -3.21 -9.32
CA ALA A 228 -23.68 -2.60 -8.61
C ALA A 228 -24.46 -1.62 -9.50
N ALA A 229 -23.79 -0.81 -10.31
CA ALA A 229 -24.44 0.14 -11.22
C ALA A 229 -25.33 -0.56 -12.25
N VAL A 230 -24.86 -1.69 -12.80
CA VAL A 230 -25.65 -2.50 -13.74
C VAL A 230 -26.77 -3.26 -13.03
N GLU A 231 -26.49 -3.90 -11.88
CA GLU A 231 -27.50 -4.63 -11.08
C GLU A 231 -28.68 -3.73 -10.71
N HIS A 232 -28.40 -2.49 -10.32
CA HIS A 232 -29.40 -1.52 -9.92
C HIS A 232 -29.98 -0.69 -11.09
N LYS A 233 -29.58 -0.98 -12.34
CA LYS A 233 -30.07 -0.29 -13.55
C LYS A 233 -29.88 1.24 -13.47
N CYS A 234 -28.71 1.67 -12.99
CA CYS A 234 -28.35 3.09 -13.03
C CYS A 234 -28.29 3.59 -14.47
N ASP A 235 -28.72 4.83 -14.72
CA ASP A 235 -28.58 5.47 -16.03
C ASP A 235 -27.21 6.14 -16.22
N LEU A 236 -26.64 6.61 -15.11
CA LEU A 236 -25.52 7.55 -15.12
C LEU A 236 -24.57 7.27 -13.95
N ILE A 237 -23.27 7.33 -14.22
CA ILE A 237 -22.20 7.22 -13.23
C ILE A 237 -21.44 8.54 -13.19
N ASN A 238 -21.19 9.05 -11.99
CA ASN A 238 -20.18 10.08 -11.73
C ASN A 238 -19.01 9.48 -10.96
N MET A 239 -17.80 9.63 -11.49
CA MET A 239 -16.56 9.26 -10.82
C MET A 239 -15.64 10.46 -10.67
N SER A 240 -15.46 10.92 -9.44
CA SER A 240 -14.59 12.06 -9.13
C SER A 240 -13.27 11.59 -8.50
N TYR A 241 -12.65 10.59 -9.12
CA TYR A 241 -11.40 9.90 -8.74
C TYR A 241 -10.54 9.69 -9.98
N GLY A 242 -9.22 9.55 -9.81
CA GLY A 242 -8.34 9.21 -10.91
C GLY A 242 -6.85 9.33 -10.59
N GLU A 243 -6.04 8.66 -11.41
CA GLU A 243 -4.59 8.52 -11.23
C GLU A 243 -3.85 8.66 -12.58
N PRO A 244 -2.55 8.97 -12.58
CA PRO A 244 -1.75 8.95 -13.80
C PRO A 244 -1.73 7.56 -14.46
N THR A 245 -1.66 7.52 -15.79
CA THR A 245 -1.56 6.28 -16.57
C THR A 245 -0.30 6.23 -17.43
N LEU A 246 0.24 5.02 -17.64
CA LEU A 246 1.28 4.73 -18.62
C LEU A 246 0.72 4.70 -20.05
N LEU A 247 -0.42 4.04 -20.21
CA LEU A 247 -1.07 3.74 -21.48
C LEU A 247 -2.52 4.21 -21.40
N PRO A 248 -2.88 5.31 -22.10
CA PRO A 248 -4.28 5.70 -22.27
C PRO A 248 -5.11 4.59 -22.93
N ASP A 249 -6.41 4.55 -22.63
CA ASP A 249 -7.41 3.64 -23.19
C ASP A 249 -7.05 2.13 -23.12
N TYR A 250 -6.22 1.74 -22.16
CA TYR A 250 -5.76 0.36 -21.98
C TYR A 250 -5.99 -0.12 -20.54
N GLY A 251 -6.40 -1.39 -20.42
CA GLY A 251 -6.41 -2.14 -19.16
C GLY A 251 -7.78 -2.71 -18.79
N ARG A 252 -7.82 -3.53 -17.74
CA ARG A 252 -8.99 -4.36 -17.40
C ARG A 252 -10.19 -3.51 -17.00
N PHE A 253 -9.97 -2.46 -16.22
CA PHE A 253 -11.06 -1.57 -15.83
C PHE A 253 -11.65 -0.83 -17.04
N VAL A 254 -10.81 -0.35 -17.96
CA VAL A 254 -11.25 0.29 -19.21
C VAL A 254 -12.06 -0.70 -20.06
N ASP A 255 -11.63 -1.95 -20.17
CA ASP A 255 -12.38 -3.00 -20.88
C ASP A 255 -13.79 -3.19 -20.28
N LEU A 256 -13.91 -3.19 -18.94
CA LEU A 256 -15.19 -3.31 -18.24
C LEU A 256 -16.05 -2.06 -18.39
N VAL A 257 -15.46 -0.86 -18.35
CA VAL A 257 -16.18 0.41 -18.61
C VAL A 257 -16.76 0.40 -20.03
N ASN A 258 -15.96 0.00 -21.01
CA ASN A 258 -16.41 -0.14 -22.40
C ASN A 258 -17.57 -1.13 -22.49
N GLU A 259 -17.56 -2.24 -21.76
CA GLU A 259 -18.70 -3.17 -21.72
C GLU A 259 -19.95 -2.49 -21.12
N VAL A 260 -19.86 -1.85 -19.96
CA VAL A 260 -21.05 -1.26 -19.31
C VAL A 260 -21.66 -0.11 -20.10
N VAL A 261 -20.83 0.74 -20.72
CA VAL A 261 -21.31 1.86 -21.54
C VAL A 261 -21.96 1.33 -22.82
N ASN A 262 -21.29 0.43 -23.54
CA ASN A 262 -21.74 0.01 -24.86
C ASN A 262 -22.89 -1.01 -24.82
N LYS A 263 -22.93 -1.90 -23.82
CA LYS A 263 -23.92 -2.98 -23.74
C LYS A 263 -25.10 -2.68 -22.81
N TYR A 264 -24.88 -1.90 -21.76
CA TYR A 264 -25.91 -1.59 -20.77
C TYR A 264 -26.36 -0.13 -20.84
N ARG A 265 -25.83 0.66 -21.79
CA ARG A 265 -26.20 2.06 -22.06
C ARG A 265 -25.96 3.02 -20.89
N LEU A 266 -25.07 2.67 -19.96
CA LEU A 266 -24.70 3.58 -18.88
C LEU A 266 -23.91 4.76 -19.45
N ILE A 267 -24.25 5.97 -19.03
CA ILE A 267 -23.44 7.15 -19.30
C ILE A 267 -22.40 7.26 -18.17
N PHE A 268 -21.13 7.39 -18.53
CA PHE A 268 -20.05 7.49 -17.55
C PHE A 268 -19.40 8.88 -17.63
N VAL A 269 -19.47 9.62 -16.53
CA VAL A 269 -18.89 10.96 -16.39
C VAL A 269 -17.78 10.92 -15.34
N SER A 270 -16.65 11.53 -15.64
CA SER A 270 -15.51 11.55 -14.73
C SER A 270 -14.75 12.87 -14.81
N SER A 271 -14.13 13.25 -13.69
CA SER A 271 -13.21 14.38 -13.65
C SER A 271 -11.99 14.16 -14.55
N ALA A 272 -11.54 15.20 -15.27
CA ALA A 272 -10.36 15.14 -16.13
C ALA A 272 -9.02 15.08 -15.36
N GLY A 273 -8.98 15.59 -14.13
CA GLY A 273 -7.80 15.64 -13.26
C GLY A 273 -7.45 17.06 -12.79
N ASN A 274 -6.56 17.17 -11.81
CA ASN A 274 -6.13 18.45 -11.22
C ASN A 274 -4.60 18.63 -11.30
N SER A 275 -3.98 18.09 -12.34
CA SER A 275 -2.53 18.02 -12.51
C SER A 275 -2.02 18.97 -13.61
N GLY A 276 -2.80 19.97 -14.02
CA GLY A 276 -2.30 21.05 -14.89
C GLY A 276 -1.29 21.95 -14.17
N PRO A 277 -0.74 23.00 -14.83
CA PRO A 277 -1.18 23.58 -16.09
C PRO A 277 -0.55 22.97 -17.35
N ALA A 278 0.47 22.13 -17.29
CA ALA A 278 1.09 21.53 -18.48
C ALA A 278 0.10 20.68 -19.31
N LEU A 279 0.39 20.47 -20.59
CA LEU A 279 -0.37 19.54 -21.44
C LEU A 279 -0.02 18.08 -21.09
N SER A 280 -0.85 17.14 -21.56
CA SER A 280 -0.69 15.70 -21.26
C SER A 280 -0.74 15.37 -19.77
N THR A 281 -1.59 16.10 -19.03
CA THR A 281 -1.78 15.98 -17.59
C THR A 281 -3.13 15.38 -17.19
N VAL A 282 -3.98 15.05 -18.17
CA VAL A 282 -5.24 14.32 -17.94
C VAL A 282 -5.00 12.94 -17.31
N GLY A 283 -5.79 12.63 -16.29
CA GLY A 283 -5.68 11.40 -15.51
C GLY A 283 -6.64 10.30 -16.00
N ALA A 284 -6.28 9.06 -15.69
CA ALA A 284 -7.16 7.91 -15.91
C ALA A 284 -8.16 7.75 -14.76
N PRO A 285 -9.38 7.26 -15.03
CA PRO A 285 -9.86 6.84 -16.35
C PRO A 285 -10.49 8.01 -17.14
N GLY A 286 -10.80 9.12 -16.46
CA GLY A 286 -11.72 10.15 -16.96
C GLY A 286 -11.27 10.89 -18.20
N GLY A 287 -10.00 11.29 -18.27
CA GLY A 287 -9.45 12.00 -19.43
C GLY A 287 -8.65 11.11 -20.39
N THR A 288 -8.70 9.79 -20.22
CA THR A 288 -7.83 8.86 -20.97
C THR A 288 -8.59 7.70 -21.62
N SER A 289 -9.92 7.65 -21.48
CA SER A 289 -10.74 6.52 -21.96
C SER A 289 -11.81 7.01 -22.92
N SER A 290 -11.98 6.34 -24.05
CA SER A 290 -12.93 6.79 -25.08
C SER A 290 -14.40 6.69 -24.69
N SER A 291 -14.78 5.82 -23.75
CA SER A 291 -16.20 5.66 -23.35
C SER A 291 -16.63 6.57 -22.20
N ILE A 292 -15.70 7.37 -21.65
CA ILE A 292 -15.96 8.23 -20.49
C ILE A 292 -16.00 9.69 -20.95
N ILE A 293 -16.96 10.45 -20.44
CA ILE A 293 -17.03 11.90 -20.63
C ILE A 293 -16.14 12.56 -19.58
N GLY A 294 -14.96 13.01 -20.00
CA GLY A 294 -14.00 13.73 -19.16
C GLY A 294 -14.39 15.21 -18.99
N VAL A 295 -14.43 15.69 -17.74
CA VAL A 295 -14.93 17.03 -17.40
C VAL A 295 -13.84 17.94 -16.84
N GLY A 296 -13.62 19.08 -17.52
CA GLY A 296 -12.76 20.20 -17.09
C GLY A 296 -13.44 21.12 -16.08
N ALA A 297 -12.66 21.94 -15.36
CA ALA A 297 -13.11 22.74 -14.22
C ALA A 297 -13.14 24.23 -14.54
N TYR A 298 -14.35 24.74 -14.73
CA TYR A 298 -14.61 26.14 -15.06
C TYR A 298 -14.98 26.97 -13.81
N VAL A 299 -14.51 28.21 -13.75
CA VAL A 299 -14.93 29.22 -12.76
C VAL A 299 -15.61 30.39 -13.46
N SER A 300 -16.86 30.67 -13.07
CA SER A 300 -17.61 31.82 -13.57
C SER A 300 -17.28 33.10 -12.79
N PRO A 301 -17.51 34.30 -13.38
CA PRO A 301 -17.37 35.57 -12.64
C PRO A 301 -18.19 35.62 -11.35
N ALA A 302 -19.43 35.11 -11.40
CA ALA A 302 -20.31 35.06 -10.24
C ALA A 302 -19.79 34.12 -9.14
N MET A 303 -19.24 32.96 -9.52
CA MET A 303 -18.63 32.02 -8.58
C MET A 303 -17.36 32.61 -7.95
N ALA A 304 -16.53 33.28 -8.76
CA ALA A 304 -15.34 33.98 -8.27
C ALA A 304 -15.73 35.04 -7.23
N ALA A 305 -16.72 35.88 -7.53
CA ALA A 305 -17.19 36.93 -6.64
C ALA A 305 -17.82 36.39 -5.35
N GLY A 306 -18.78 35.46 -5.47
CA GLY A 306 -19.59 35.01 -4.34
C GLY A 306 -18.96 33.89 -3.52
N ALA A 307 -18.47 32.84 -4.19
CA ALA A 307 -17.97 31.65 -3.51
C ALA A 307 -16.51 31.79 -3.08
N HIS A 308 -15.68 32.42 -3.90
CA HIS A 308 -14.25 32.63 -3.61
C HIS A 308 -13.94 33.99 -2.98
N SER A 309 -14.93 34.87 -2.86
CA SER A 309 -14.80 36.20 -2.26
C SER A 309 -13.64 37.02 -2.85
N VAL A 310 -13.41 36.92 -4.16
CA VAL A 310 -12.36 37.69 -4.84
C VAL A 310 -12.78 39.16 -4.96
N VAL A 311 -11.82 40.09 -4.81
CA VAL A 311 -12.09 41.54 -4.76
C VAL A 311 -12.69 42.07 -6.07
N GLU A 312 -12.15 41.64 -7.20
CA GLU A 312 -12.65 41.97 -8.53
C GLU A 312 -12.76 40.66 -9.34
N PRO A 313 -13.97 40.11 -9.57
CA PRO A 313 -14.13 38.90 -10.38
C PRO A 313 -13.64 39.12 -11.81
N PRO A 314 -13.19 38.05 -12.52
CA PRO A 314 -12.77 38.21 -13.90
C PRO A 314 -13.97 38.63 -14.77
N PRO A 315 -13.75 39.41 -15.85
CA PRO A 315 -14.83 39.89 -16.70
C PRO A 315 -15.58 38.76 -17.44
N GLU A 316 -14.86 37.69 -17.73
CA GLU A 316 -15.37 36.46 -18.35
C GLU A 316 -14.96 35.26 -17.50
N GLY A 317 -15.67 34.15 -17.66
CA GLY A 317 -15.28 32.92 -16.98
C GLY A 317 -14.08 32.25 -17.64
N LEU A 318 -13.36 31.48 -16.85
CA LEU A 318 -12.11 30.85 -17.26
C LEU A 318 -11.95 29.48 -16.61
N GLU A 319 -11.03 28.68 -17.14
CA GLU A 319 -10.68 27.38 -16.58
C GLU A 319 -9.71 27.52 -15.40
N TYR A 320 -9.91 26.75 -14.34
CA TYR A 320 -8.95 26.72 -13.23
C TYR A 320 -7.56 26.37 -13.74
N THR A 321 -6.54 27.08 -13.24
CA THR A 321 -5.18 26.95 -13.76
C THR A 321 -4.60 25.55 -13.55
N TRP A 322 -4.99 24.85 -12.49
CA TRP A 322 -4.55 23.47 -12.21
C TRP A 322 -5.45 22.38 -12.83
N SER A 323 -6.54 22.73 -13.52
CA SER A 323 -7.35 21.76 -14.27
C SER A 323 -6.45 20.99 -15.25
N SER A 324 -6.51 19.66 -15.25
CA SER A 324 -5.69 18.85 -16.16
C SER A 324 -6.05 19.12 -17.62
N ARG A 325 -5.07 19.03 -18.52
CA ARG A 325 -5.20 19.42 -19.93
C ARG A 325 -4.72 18.31 -20.85
N GLY A 326 -5.40 18.18 -21.98
CA GLY A 326 -4.98 17.34 -23.09
C GLY A 326 -3.78 17.92 -23.84
N PRO A 327 -3.39 17.33 -24.97
CA PRO A 327 -3.84 16.01 -25.42
C PRO A 327 -3.27 14.92 -24.51
N THR A 328 -3.89 13.74 -24.50
CA THR A 328 -3.27 12.54 -23.92
C THR A 328 -2.02 12.14 -24.70
N ALA A 329 -1.22 11.23 -24.15
CA ALA A 329 -0.01 10.74 -24.84
C ALA A 329 -0.29 10.04 -26.18
N ASP A 330 -1.50 9.51 -26.37
CA ASP A 330 -1.99 8.91 -27.63
C ASP A 330 -2.77 9.90 -28.52
N GLY A 331 -2.67 11.20 -28.24
CA GLY A 331 -3.14 12.29 -29.09
C GLY A 331 -4.63 12.63 -28.97
N ASP A 332 -5.38 11.96 -28.12
CA ASP A 332 -6.78 12.29 -27.84
C ASP A 332 -6.89 13.64 -27.12
N LEU A 333 -8.03 14.31 -27.24
CA LEU A 333 -8.28 15.57 -26.55
C LEU A 333 -8.29 15.40 -25.03
N GLY A 334 -8.76 14.24 -24.54
CA GLY A 334 -8.87 13.89 -23.12
C GLY A 334 -10.02 14.60 -22.40
N VAL A 335 -10.09 15.93 -22.47
CA VAL A 335 -11.22 16.71 -21.94
C VAL A 335 -12.34 16.75 -22.99
N CYS A 336 -13.54 16.30 -22.63
CA CYS A 336 -14.69 16.33 -23.55
C CYS A 336 -15.44 17.66 -23.47
N ILE A 337 -15.75 18.09 -22.24
CA ILE A 337 -16.51 19.31 -21.93
C ILE A 337 -16.01 19.92 -20.61
N SER A 338 -16.43 21.13 -20.33
CA SER A 338 -16.21 21.81 -19.05
C SER A 338 -17.51 22.09 -18.32
N ALA A 339 -17.43 22.12 -16.99
CA ALA A 339 -18.54 22.46 -16.11
C ALA A 339 -18.05 23.26 -14.88
N PRO A 340 -18.95 23.95 -14.16
CA PRO A 340 -18.60 24.71 -12.96
C PRO A 340 -17.85 23.86 -11.92
N GLY A 341 -16.61 24.23 -11.62
CA GLY A 341 -15.67 23.45 -10.83
C GLY A 341 -15.58 23.83 -9.35
N GLY A 342 -16.45 24.71 -8.84
CA GLY A 342 -16.50 25.12 -7.44
C GLY A 342 -17.92 25.11 -6.91
N ALA A 343 -18.12 24.67 -5.66
CA ALA A 343 -19.44 24.67 -5.04
C ALA A 343 -19.38 24.68 -3.51
N VAL A 344 -20.37 25.32 -2.90
CA VAL A 344 -20.69 25.17 -1.48
C VAL A 344 -21.77 24.09 -1.36
N ALA A 345 -21.40 22.89 -0.89
CA ALA A 345 -22.30 21.75 -0.83
C ALA A 345 -22.22 21.02 0.52
N PRO A 346 -23.22 20.19 0.86
CA PRO A 346 -23.25 19.42 2.11
C PRO A 346 -22.01 18.55 2.33
N VAL A 347 -21.64 18.37 3.60
CA VAL A 347 -20.58 17.46 4.04
C VAL A 347 -21.06 16.60 5.22
N PRO A 348 -20.39 15.48 5.53
CA PRO A 348 -20.77 14.60 6.63
C PRO A 348 -20.73 15.31 7.98
N THR A 349 -21.63 14.91 8.90
CA THR A 349 -21.76 15.51 10.24
C THR A 349 -20.50 15.38 11.10
N TRP A 350 -19.70 14.34 10.91
CA TRP A 350 -18.44 14.19 11.64
C TRP A 350 -17.43 15.29 11.33
N THR A 351 -17.61 16.07 10.26
CA THR A 351 -16.80 17.28 10.00
C THR A 351 -17.12 18.44 10.94
N LEU A 352 -18.20 18.35 11.71
CA LEU A 352 -18.77 19.43 12.53
C LEU A 352 -19.18 20.66 11.72
N GLN A 353 -19.47 20.47 10.44
CA GLN A 353 -19.94 21.49 9.51
C GLN A 353 -21.12 20.96 8.69
N GLY A 354 -22.07 21.83 8.32
CA GLY A 354 -23.18 21.45 7.46
C GLY A 354 -22.85 21.48 5.97
N ARG A 355 -21.94 22.38 5.56
CA ARG A 355 -21.53 22.60 4.16
C ARG A 355 -20.09 23.10 4.10
N MET A 356 -19.42 22.86 2.98
CA MET A 356 -18.07 23.35 2.71
C MET A 356 -17.93 23.85 1.27
N LEU A 357 -17.08 24.85 1.05
CA LEU A 357 -16.60 25.20 -0.27
C LEU A 357 -15.49 24.21 -0.68
N MET A 358 -15.66 23.52 -1.80
CA MET A 358 -14.60 22.76 -2.46
C MET A 358 -14.52 23.14 -3.93
N ASN A 359 -13.35 22.95 -4.53
CA ASN A 359 -13.12 23.20 -5.94
C ASN A 359 -12.21 22.14 -6.59
N GLY A 360 -12.33 22.00 -7.90
CA GLY A 360 -11.57 21.07 -8.73
C GLY A 360 -12.45 20.39 -9.78
N THR A 361 -11.83 19.62 -10.67
CA THR A 361 -12.57 18.80 -11.66
C THR A 361 -13.50 17.79 -10.97
N SER A 362 -13.20 17.42 -9.73
CA SER A 362 -14.09 16.62 -8.88
C SER A 362 -15.44 17.26 -8.57
N MET A 363 -15.56 18.60 -8.61
CA MET A 363 -16.81 19.33 -8.43
C MET A 363 -17.47 19.66 -9.78
N ALA A 364 -16.67 19.79 -10.84
CA ALA A 364 -17.18 19.95 -12.20
C ALA A 364 -17.89 18.70 -12.71
N SER A 365 -17.32 17.51 -12.46
CA SER A 365 -17.89 16.22 -12.85
C SER A 365 -19.33 16.01 -12.33
N PRO A 366 -19.65 16.18 -11.03
CA PRO A 366 -21.03 16.05 -10.54
C PRO A 366 -21.95 17.16 -11.03
N SER A 367 -21.43 18.36 -11.30
CA SER A 367 -22.21 19.45 -11.90
C SER A 367 -22.68 19.08 -13.32
N ALA A 368 -21.76 18.57 -14.16
CA ALA A 368 -22.09 18.01 -15.48
C ALA A 368 -23.03 16.80 -15.36
N CYS A 369 -22.75 15.88 -14.43
CA CYS A 369 -23.58 14.71 -14.17
C CYS A 369 -25.03 15.10 -13.82
N GLY A 370 -25.23 16.08 -12.95
CA GLY A 370 -26.57 16.59 -12.63
C GLY A 370 -27.26 17.19 -13.86
N GLY A 371 -26.54 17.95 -14.70
CA GLY A 371 -27.08 18.45 -15.97
C GLY A 371 -27.49 17.32 -16.93
N ILE A 372 -26.70 16.25 -17.01
CA ILE A 372 -27.02 15.06 -17.82
C ILE A 372 -28.23 14.31 -17.24
N ALA A 373 -28.38 14.24 -15.92
CA ALA A 373 -29.56 13.64 -15.30
C ALA A 373 -30.86 14.37 -15.69
N LEU A 374 -30.81 15.70 -15.83
CA LEU A 374 -31.94 16.49 -16.36
C LEU A 374 -32.25 16.12 -17.82
N LEU A 375 -31.24 15.97 -18.68
CA LEU A 375 -31.42 15.51 -20.06
C LEU A 375 -32.09 14.14 -20.12
N ILE A 376 -31.58 13.18 -19.35
CA ILE A 376 -32.12 11.82 -19.26
C ILE A 376 -33.58 11.86 -18.79
N SER A 377 -33.89 12.70 -17.80
CA SER A 377 -35.25 12.87 -17.30
C SER A 377 -36.20 13.35 -18.40
N ALA A 378 -35.79 14.35 -19.19
CA ALA A 378 -36.59 14.88 -20.28
C ALA A 378 -36.77 13.84 -21.40
N MET A 379 -35.69 13.16 -21.81
CA MET A 379 -35.74 12.09 -22.82
C MET A 379 -36.71 10.99 -22.41
N LYS A 380 -36.64 10.51 -21.16
CA LYS A 380 -37.56 9.48 -20.64
C LYS A 380 -39.01 9.95 -20.61
N ALA A 381 -39.26 11.21 -20.25
CA ALA A 381 -40.61 11.77 -20.22
C ALA A 381 -41.25 11.86 -21.62
N GLU A 382 -40.44 12.09 -22.65
CA GLU A 382 -40.88 12.18 -24.05
C GLU A 382 -40.85 10.86 -24.80
N GLY A 383 -40.37 9.78 -24.17
CA GLY A 383 -40.22 8.47 -24.82
C GLY A 383 -39.04 8.40 -25.80
N ILE A 384 -38.09 9.34 -25.73
CA ILE A 384 -36.85 9.31 -26.52
C ILE A 384 -35.89 8.28 -25.91
N PRO A 385 -35.41 7.28 -26.69
CA PRO A 385 -34.46 6.29 -26.18
C PRO A 385 -33.14 6.93 -25.71
N VAL A 386 -32.74 6.63 -24.47
CA VAL A 386 -31.47 7.10 -23.91
C VAL A 386 -30.31 6.29 -24.48
N SER A 387 -29.27 7.00 -24.93
CA SER A 387 -28.02 6.39 -25.35
C SER A 387 -26.82 7.24 -24.94
N PRO A 388 -25.72 6.62 -24.48
CA PRO A 388 -24.51 7.36 -24.15
C PRO A 388 -23.91 8.07 -25.35
N TYR A 389 -24.10 7.56 -26.56
CA TYR A 389 -23.54 8.16 -27.77
C TYR A 389 -24.27 9.44 -28.16
N SER A 390 -25.60 9.42 -28.16
CA SER A 390 -26.41 10.60 -28.53
C SER A 390 -26.27 11.70 -27.49
N VAL A 391 -26.26 11.36 -26.20
CA VAL A 391 -26.01 12.33 -25.12
C VAL A 391 -24.63 12.95 -25.26
N ARG A 392 -23.57 12.15 -25.48
CA ARG A 392 -22.21 12.69 -25.66
C ARG A 392 -22.13 13.65 -26.85
N ILE A 393 -22.62 13.25 -28.01
CA ILE A 393 -22.60 14.08 -29.23
C ILE A 393 -23.36 15.38 -29.00
N ALA A 394 -24.53 15.33 -28.36
CA ALA A 394 -25.32 16.52 -28.04
C ALA A 394 -24.53 17.49 -27.16
N LEU A 395 -23.85 17.00 -26.13
CA LEU A 395 -23.02 17.84 -25.24
C LEU A 395 -21.83 18.47 -25.97
N GLU A 396 -21.07 17.65 -26.70
CA GLU A 396 -19.89 18.10 -27.43
C GLU A 396 -20.22 19.09 -28.55
N ASN A 397 -21.37 18.95 -29.22
CA ASN A 397 -21.74 19.82 -30.34
C ASN A 397 -22.46 21.12 -29.92
N THR A 398 -22.96 21.21 -28.68
CA THR A 398 -23.76 22.36 -28.21
C THR A 398 -23.08 23.20 -27.13
N SER A 399 -21.92 22.76 -26.64
CA SER A 399 -21.13 23.49 -25.65
C SER A 399 -20.68 24.87 -26.16
N ILE A 400 -20.55 25.82 -25.25
CA ILE A 400 -20.05 27.18 -25.56
C ILE A 400 -18.53 27.19 -25.37
N PRO A 401 -17.73 27.53 -26.40
CA PRO A 401 -16.28 27.61 -26.26
C PRO A 401 -15.85 28.53 -25.11
N VAL A 402 -14.84 28.10 -24.36
CA VAL A 402 -14.19 28.89 -23.31
C VAL A 402 -12.82 29.29 -23.84
N GLY A 403 -12.60 30.59 -24.06
CA GLY A 403 -11.44 31.10 -24.78
C GLY A 403 -11.72 31.32 -26.28
N GLY A 404 -10.74 31.91 -26.98
CA GLY A 404 -10.88 32.35 -28.37
C GLY A 404 -9.95 31.63 -29.35
N LEU A 405 -9.01 30.84 -28.86
CA LEU A 405 -8.01 30.16 -29.67
C LEU A 405 -8.40 28.69 -29.90
N PRO A 406 -8.10 28.09 -31.06
CA PRO A 406 -8.38 26.67 -31.31
C PRO A 406 -7.77 25.73 -30.26
N GLU A 407 -6.57 26.03 -29.77
CA GLU A 407 -5.85 25.28 -28.73
C GLU A 407 -6.51 25.34 -27.34
N ASP A 408 -7.42 26.28 -27.08
CA ASP A 408 -8.17 26.34 -25.82
C ASP A 408 -9.02 25.08 -25.62
N LYS A 409 -9.35 24.36 -26.70
CA LYS A 409 -10.01 23.04 -26.66
C LYS A 409 -9.20 21.99 -25.89
N LEU A 410 -7.86 22.06 -25.91
CA LEU A 410 -7.01 21.17 -25.11
C LEU A 410 -7.22 21.37 -23.60
N THR A 411 -7.79 22.51 -23.21
CA THR A 411 -8.12 22.84 -21.83
C THR A 411 -9.59 22.57 -21.52
N ALA A 412 -10.52 23.13 -22.30
CA ALA A 412 -11.94 23.13 -22.00
C ALA A 412 -12.76 22.08 -22.76
N GLY A 413 -12.11 21.20 -23.52
CA GLY A 413 -12.78 20.30 -24.44
C GLY A 413 -13.55 21.06 -25.51
N GLN A 414 -14.80 20.70 -25.75
CA GLN A 414 -15.68 21.47 -26.64
C GLN A 414 -16.29 22.72 -25.98
N GLY A 415 -15.95 22.99 -24.72
CA GLY A 415 -16.36 24.19 -23.98
C GLY A 415 -17.32 23.90 -22.83
N LEU A 416 -17.96 24.96 -22.33
CA LEU A 416 -18.90 24.93 -21.22
C LEU A 416 -20.23 24.29 -21.65
N MET A 417 -20.58 23.19 -21.00
CA MET A 417 -21.82 22.44 -21.23
C MET A 417 -23.08 23.31 -21.20
N GLN A 418 -24.01 23.09 -22.13
CA GLN A 418 -25.32 23.75 -22.21
C GLN A 418 -26.45 22.71 -22.21
N VAL A 419 -27.18 22.58 -21.11
CA VAL A 419 -28.22 21.54 -20.94
C VAL A 419 -29.42 21.79 -21.86
N ASP A 420 -29.90 23.02 -21.93
CA ASP A 420 -31.00 23.44 -22.79
C ASP A 420 -30.73 23.15 -24.27
N LYS A 421 -29.57 23.58 -24.78
CA LYS A 421 -29.19 23.37 -26.18
C LYS A 421 -28.95 21.90 -26.50
N ALA A 422 -28.34 21.15 -25.58
CA ALA A 422 -28.14 19.71 -25.76
C ALA A 422 -29.49 18.97 -25.86
N TYR A 423 -30.49 19.38 -25.09
CA TYR A 423 -31.84 18.83 -25.19
C TYR A 423 -32.52 19.17 -26.53
N GLU A 424 -32.46 20.42 -26.99
CA GLU A 424 -32.97 20.80 -28.31
C GLU A 424 -32.35 19.97 -29.44
N TYR A 425 -31.03 19.74 -29.36
CA TYR A 425 -30.31 18.88 -30.29
C TYR A 425 -30.84 17.44 -30.24
N ILE A 426 -31.03 16.88 -29.05
CA ILE A 426 -31.54 15.51 -28.85
C ILE A 426 -32.93 15.37 -29.47
N GLN A 427 -33.85 16.30 -29.19
CA GLN A 427 -35.21 16.29 -29.75
C GLN A 427 -35.19 16.27 -31.27
N LYS A 428 -34.33 17.10 -31.88
CA LYS A 428 -34.18 17.14 -33.34
C LYS A 428 -33.57 15.87 -33.92
N SER A 429 -32.77 15.13 -33.14
CA SER A 429 -32.06 13.92 -33.56
C SER A 429 -32.76 12.60 -33.22
N GLN A 430 -33.95 12.63 -32.61
CA GLN A 430 -34.65 11.45 -32.08
C GLN A 430 -34.91 10.35 -33.11
N ASP A 431 -35.13 10.70 -34.38
CA ASP A 431 -35.44 9.75 -35.46
C ASP A 431 -34.18 9.18 -36.15
N LEU A 432 -33.00 9.62 -35.72
CA LEU A 432 -31.73 9.16 -36.30
C LEU A 432 -31.23 7.89 -35.63
N SER A 433 -30.50 7.07 -36.39
CA SER A 433 -29.82 5.90 -35.84
C SER A 433 -28.78 6.32 -34.82
N CYS A 434 -28.79 5.66 -33.66
CA CYS A 434 -27.82 5.93 -32.62
C CYS A 434 -26.53 5.15 -32.87
N VAL A 435 -25.52 5.82 -33.40
CA VAL A 435 -24.23 5.23 -33.79
C VAL A 435 -23.08 5.94 -33.08
N CYS A 436 -22.09 5.17 -32.63
CA CYS A 436 -20.80 5.65 -32.13
C CYS A 436 -19.74 5.44 -33.21
N TYR A 437 -18.82 6.39 -33.39
CA TYR A 437 -17.72 6.24 -34.34
C TYR A 437 -16.41 6.06 -33.57
N GLN A 438 -15.89 4.85 -33.56
CA GLN A 438 -14.58 4.58 -32.95
C GLN A 438 -13.48 5.00 -33.92
N ILE A 439 -12.55 5.82 -33.42
CA ILE A 439 -11.39 6.33 -34.16
C ILE A 439 -10.14 5.60 -33.71
N LYS A 440 -9.36 5.10 -34.67
CA LYS A 440 -8.06 4.47 -34.45
C LYS A 440 -7.08 5.03 -35.47
N VAL A 441 -5.95 5.56 -35.02
CA VAL A 441 -4.97 6.26 -35.84
C VAL A 441 -3.63 5.57 -35.74
N ASN A 442 -3.00 5.29 -36.89
CA ASN A 442 -1.68 4.68 -36.98
C ASN A 442 -0.79 5.49 -37.93
N GLN A 443 0.49 5.64 -37.60
CA GLN A 443 1.43 6.24 -38.54
C GLN A 443 1.77 5.23 -39.64
N SER A 444 1.66 5.64 -40.91
CA SER A 444 1.95 4.77 -42.05
C SER A 444 3.38 4.24 -41.99
N GLY A 445 3.55 2.93 -42.18
CA GLY A 445 4.87 2.26 -42.20
C GLY A 445 5.50 2.00 -40.82
N LYS A 446 4.78 2.27 -39.71
CA LYS A 446 5.24 1.92 -38.35
C LYS A 446 4.34 0.87 -37.72
N SER A 447 4.93 -0.06 -36.96
CA SER A 447 4.22 -1.02 -36.09
C SER A 447 3.81 -0.41 -34.74
N THR A 448 3.71 0.92 -34.67
CA THR A 448 3.40 1.66 -33.43
C THR A 448 2.03 1.29 -32.88
N PRO A 449 1.81 1.44 -31.54
CA PRO A 449 0.50 1.25 -30.94
C PRO A 449 -0.54 2.15 -31.61
N ILE A 450 -1.78 1.67 -31.63
CA ILE A 450 -2.93 2.43 -32.12
C ILE A 450 -3.18 3.63 -31.21
N SER A 451 -3.26 4.82 -31.81
CA SER A 451 -3.55 6.09 -31.14
C SER A 451 -5.00 6.52 -31.37
N ARG A 452 -5.51 7.44 -30.55
CA ARG A 452 -6.84 8.04 -30.71
C ARG A 452 -6.81 9.40 -31.43
N GLY A 453 -5.64 10.05 -31.48
CA GLY A 453 -5.38 11.25 -32.27
C GLY A 453 -3.95 11.32 -32.78
N ILE A 454 -3.62 12.43 -33.46
CA ILE A 454 -2.27 12.68 -33.99
C ILE A 454 -1.58 13.69 -33.07
N TYR A 455 -0.46 13.29 -32.47
CA TYR A 455 0.34 14.19 -31.63
C TYR A 455 1.79 14.25 -32.12
N LEU A 456 2.16 15.37 -32.75
CA LEU A 456 3.52 15.64 -33.21
C LEU A 456 4.23 16.54 -32.20
N ARG A 457 5.13 15.95 -31.40
CA ARG A 457 5.85 16.66 -30.33
C ARG A 457 7.33 16.85 -30.60
N GLU A 458 8.00 15.85 -31.18
CA GLU A 458 9.44 15.89 -31.36
C GLU A 458 9.90 16.75 -32.53
N ALA A 459 11.08 17.37 -32.39
CA ALA A 459 11.65 18.30 -33.39
C ALA A 459 11.73 17.67 -34.80
N THR A 460 12.17 16.43 -34.89
CA THR A 460 12.27 15.69 -36.16
C THR A 460 10.91 15.41 -36.80
N ALA A 461 9.87 15.17 -35.98
CA ALA A 461 8.50 15.00 -36.46
C ALA A 461 7.90 16.33 -36.97
N CYS A 462 8.37 17.46 -36.44
CA CYS A 462 7.92 18.80 -36.82
C CYS A 462 8.63 19.40 -38.06
N GLN A 463 9.60 18.69 -38.64
CA GLN A 463 10.40 19.15 -39.79
C GLN A 463 10.03 18.49 -41.12
N GLN A 464 9.17 17.48 -41.10
CA GLN A 464 8.78 16.74 -42.30
C GLN A 464 7.28 16.43 -42.29
N SER A 465 6.72 16.24 -43.48
CA SER A 465 5.35 15.77 -43.62
C SER A 465 5.23 14.30 -43.20
N THR A 466 4.13 13.96 -42.54
CA THR A 466 3.84 12.60 -42.09
C THR A 466 2.47 12.15 -42.59
N GLU A 467 2.37 10.88 -42.97
CA GLU A 467 1.12 10.25 -43.39
C GLU A 467 0.59 9.32 -42.28
N TRP A 468 -0.70 9.40 -42.02
CA TRP A 468 -1.41 8.70 -40.96
C TRP A 468 -2.61 7.94 -41.52
N ALA A 469 -2.67 6.65 -41.23
CA ALA A 469 -3.80 5.78 -41.50
C ALA A 469 -4.86 5.98 -40.41
N VAL A 470 -6.02 6.52 -40.77
CA VAL A 470 -7.16 6.71 -39.89
C VAL A 470 -8.23 5.66 -40.18
N HIS A 471 -8.60 4.91 -39.16
CA HIS A 471 -9.68 3.95 -39.17
C HIS A 471 -10.89 4.52 -38.44
N VAL A 472 -12.03 4.54 -39.11
CA VAL A 472 -13.33 4.91 -38.53
C VAL A 472 -14.24 3.69 -38.56
N GLU A 473 -14.74 3.31 -37.40
CA GLU A 473 -15.57 2.13 -37.19
C GLU A 473 -16.93 2.55 -36.59
N PRO A 474 -18.03 2.47 -37.37
CA PRO A 474 -19.37 2.71 -36.84
C PRO A 474 -19.78 1.54 -35.93
N ARG A 475 -20.15 1.85 -34.69
CA ARG A 475 -20.58 0.90 -33.67
C ARG A 475 -22.01 1.15 -33.28
N PHE A 476 -22.78 0.08 -33.36
CA PHE A 476 -24.17 0.01 -32.91
C PHE A 476 -24.23 -0.68 -31.56
N HIS A 477 -25.32 -0.45 -30.84
CA HIS A 477 -25.61 -1.21 -29.64
C HIS A 477 -25.91 -2.68 -29.99
N ASP A 478 -25.65 -3.62 -29.07
CA ASP A 478 -25.78 -5.07 -29.29
C ASP A 478 -27.20 -5.54 -29.67
N ASP A 479 -28.23 -4.76 -29.30
CA ASP A 479 -29.65 -5.02 -29.60
C ASP A 479 -30.12 -4.42 -30.95
N ALA A 480 -29.24 -3.73 -31.68
CA ALA A 480 -29.60 -3.05 -32.91
C ALA A 480 -30.10 -4.03 -33.98
N SER A 481 -31.21 -3.67 -34.62
CA SER A 481 -31.88 -4.53 -35.61
C SER A 481 -30.98 -4.72 -36.83
N LYS A 482 -30.57 -5.97 -37.09
CA LYS A 482 -29.71 -6.28 -38.24
C LYS A 482 -30.36 -5.84 -39.56
N LEU A 483 -31.67 -6.04 -39.71
CA LEU A 483 -32.39 -5.76 -40.95
C LEU A 483 -32.79 -4.29 -41.07
N GLU A 484 -33.18 -3.64 -39.98
CA GLU A 484 -33.78 -2.30 -40.03
C GLU A 484 -32.77 -1.19 -39.73
N GLN A 485 -31.67 -1.50 -39.04
CA GLN A 485 -30.65 -0.51 -38.67
C GLN A 485 -29.31 -0.80 -39.36
N LEU A 486 -28.77 -2.02 -39.24
CA LEU A 486 -27.41 -2.31 -39.70
C LEU A 486 -27.31 -2.45 -41.23
N VAL A 487 -28.20 -3.24 -41.86
CA VAL A 487 -28.23 -3.43 -43.33
C VAL A 487 -28.45 -2.11 -44.08
N PRO A 488 -29.41 -1.24 -43.71
CA PRO A 488 -29.64 0.02 -44.41
C PRO A 488 -28.69 1.14 -43.97
N PHE A 489 -27.76 0.89 -43.04
CA PHE A 489 -26.84 1.93 -42.59
C PHE A 489 -25.85 2.32 -43.69
N GLU A 490 -26.07 3.52 -44.22
CA GLU A 490 -25.22 4.16 -45.20
C GLU A 490 -25.19 5.67 -44.94
N GLU A 491 -24.05 6.16 -44.49
CA GLU A 491 -23.82 7.59 -44.26
C GLU A 491 -22.75 8.13 -45.20
N CYS A 492 -23.13 9.16 -45.96
CA CYS A 492 -22.21 9.94 -46.77
C CYS A 492 -21.63 11.04 -45.91
N ILE A 493 -20.36 10.91 -45.55
CA ILE A 493 -19.64 11.84 -44.69
C ILE A 493 -18.78 12.76 -45.54
N GLU A 494 -18.96 14.06 -45.39
CA GLU A 494 -18.01 15.09 -45.83
C GLU A 494 -16.94 15.24 -44.74
N LEU A 495 -15.68 15.00 -45.10
CA LEU A 495 -14.54 15.19 -44.22
C LEU A 495 -14.03 16.63 -44.38
N ARG A 496 -14.00 17.37 -43.28
CA ARG A 496 -13.45 18.73 -43.25
C ARG A 496 -12.20 18.79 -42.38
N SER A 497 -11.21 19.51 -42.88
CA SER A 497 -10.02 19.89 -42.12
C SER A 497 -10.17 21.33 -41.64
N SER A 498 -9.77 21.61 -40.40
CA SER A 498 -9.71 22.99 -39.90
C SER A 498 -8.70 23.85 -40.66
N ASN A 499 -7.66 23.24 -41.26
CA ASN A 499 -6.69 23.95 -42.09
C ASN A 499 -6.04 23.02 -43.13
N ASN A 500 -6.43 23.17 -44.41
CA ASN A 500 -5.92 22.37 -45.53
C ASN A 500 -4.45 22.60 -45.89
N ALA A 501 -3.84 23.71 -45.44
CA ALA A 501 -2.41 23.95 -45.70
C ALA A 501 -1.53 23.02 -44.85
N VAL A 502 -1.97 22.72 -43.63
CA VAL A 502 -1.22 21.91 -42.65
C VAL A 502 -1.73 20.48 -42.60
N VAL A 503 -3.05 20.29 -42.61
CA VAL A 503 -3.68 18.97 -42.49
C VAL A 503 -4.57 18.71 -43.70
N ARG A 504 -4.20 17.71 -44.49
CA ARG A 504 -4.95 17.29 -45.68
C ARG A 504 -5.61 15.95 -45.44
N ALA A 505 -6.88 15.85 -45.78
CA ALA A 505 -7.67 14.62 -45.76
C ALA A 505 -8.48 14.52 -47.07
N PRO A 506 -8.97 13.32 -47.44
CA PRO A 506 -9.94 13.18 -48.52
C PRO A 506 -11.21 13.97 -48.23
N GLU A 507 -11.97 14.34 -49.27
CA GLU A 507 -13.18 15.16 -49.10
C GLU A 507 -14.40 14.35 -48.63
N TYR A 508 -14.51 13.08 -49.00
CA TYR A 508 -15.68 12.26 -48.74
C TYR A 508 -15.34 10.85 -48.28
N LEU A 509 -16.19 10.33 -47.40
CA LEU A 509 -16.14 8.98 -46.87
C LEU A 509 -17.55 8.40 -46.85
N LEU A 510 -17.75 7.26 -47.51
CA LEU A 510 -19.00 6.50 -47.39
C LEU A 510 -18.84 5.49 -46.26
N LEU A 511 -19.61 5.63 -45.18
CA LEU A 511 -19.62 4.69 -44.05
C LEU A 511 -20.81 3.74 -44.19
N THR A 512 -20.53 2.43 -44.11
CA THR A 512 -21.52 1.35 -44.02
C THR A 512 -21.22 0.46 -42.82
N HIS A 513 -22.13 -0.42 -42.40
CA HIS A 513 -21.86 -1.25 -41.21
C HIS A 513 -20.59 -2.14 -41.35
N ASN A 514 -20.40 -2.78 -42.51
CA ASN A 514 -19.36 -3.80 -42.70
C ASN A 514 -17.98 -3.23 -43.11
N GLY A 515 -17.70 -1.95 -42.89
CA GLY A 515 -16.38 -1.39 -43.21
C GLY A 515 -16.00 -1.46 -44.70
N ARG A 516 -14.74 -1.15 -45.02
CA ARG A 516 -14.10 -1.60 -46.27
C ARG A 516 -13.27 -2.85 -45.97
N THR A 517 -13.51 -3.94 -46.68
CA THR A 517 -12.79 -5.20 -46.50
C THR A 517 -11.35 -5.12 -47.03
N PHE A 518 -10.40 -4.62 -46.23
CA PHE A 518 -8.98 -4.83 -46.47
C PHE A 518 -8.35 -5.52 -45.26
N LYS A 519 -8.20 -6.85 -45.35
CA LYS A 519 -7.42 -7.64 -44.38
C LYS A 519 -5.95 -7.27 -44.51
N PHE A 520 -5.42 -6.48 -43.59
CA PHE A 520 -4.00 -6.53 -43.26
C PHE A 520 -3.82 -7.46 -42.06
N VAL A 521 -3.30 -8.66 -42.34
CA VAL A 521 -2.79 -9.56 -41.31
C VAL A 521 -1.49 -8.95 -40.80
N ILE A 522 -1.53 -8.28 -39.64
CA ILE A 522 -0.36 -8.18 -38.78
C ILE A 522 -0.50 -9.29 -37.76
N LEU A 523 0.27 -10.36 -37.97
CA LEU A 523 0.47 -11.46 -37.03
C LEU A 523 1.26 -10.96 -35.82
N GLU A 524 0.67 -11.06 -34.63
CA GLU A 524 1.21 -11.66 -33.38
C GLU A 524 0.62 -10.98 -32.12
N ASP A 525 -0.08 -11.80 -31.32
CA ASP A 525 -0.29 -11.71 -29.87
C ASP A 525 -1.04 -10.50 -29.26
N CYS A 526 -2.17 -10.11 -29.84
CA CYS A 526 -3.26 -9.49 -29.06
C CYS A 526 -4.43 -10.47 -28.94
N LEU A 527 -4.49 -11.19 -27.83
CA LEU A 527 -5.68 -11.93 -27.37
C LEU A 527 -6.79 -10.92 -27.04
N PHE A 528 -7.44 -10.39 -28.06
CA PHE A 528 -8.79 -9.83 -27.98
C PHE A 528 -9.72 -10.73 -28.77
N ASP A 529 -10.86 -11.04 -28.15
CA ASP A 529 -11.88 -11.95 -28.66
C ASP A 529 -12.27 -11.69 -30.12
N ASN A 530 -12.34 -12.79 -30.86
CA ASN A 530 -12.94 -13.04 -32.16
C ASN A 530 -13.89 -11.95 -32.72
N GLY A 531 -13.36 -11.09 -33.59
CA GLY A 531 -14.15 -10.27 -34.51
C GLY A 531 -13.27 -9.82 -35.67
N ALA A 532 -13.60 -10.20 -36.91
CA ALA A 532 -12.95 -9.62 -38.08
C ALA A 532 -13.19 -8.10 -38.06
N LEU A 533 -12.10 -7.31 -37.96
CA LEU A 533 -12.19 -5.86 -37.81
C LEU A 533 -12.59 -5.23 -39.15
N PHE A 534 -13.86 -4.91 -39.30
CA PHE A 534 -14.40 -4.14 -40.41
C PHE A 534 -14.28 -2.65 -40.08
N SER A 535 -13.40 -1.91 -40.77
CA SER A 535 -13.21 -0.47 -40.55
C SER A 535 -13.02 0.26 -41.89
N PHE A 536 -13.31 1.56 -41.92
CA PHE A 536 -12.97 2.40 -43.07
C PHE A 536 -11.63 3.06 -42.86
N LEU A 537 -10.71 2.79 -43.76
CA LEU A 537 -9.37 3.36 -43.75
C LEU A 537 -9.28 4.52 -44.76
N PHE A 538 -8.74 5.65 -44.32
CA PHE A 538 -8.27 6.74 -45.18
C PHE A 538 -6.99 7.36 -44.63
N SER A 539 -6.21 8.01 -45.52
CA SER A 539 -4.96 8.66 -45.14
C SER A 539 -5.18 10.14 -44.79
N VAL A 540 -4.56 10.60 -43.72
CA VAL A 540 -4.41 12.01 -43.35
C VAL A 540 -2.94 12.38 -43.46
N VAL A 541 -2.65 13.50 -44.12
CA VAL A 541 -1.28 14.03 -44.27
C VAL A 541 -1.14 15.29 -43.43
N VAL A 542 -0.15 15.31 -42.54
CA VAL A 542 0.15 16.44 -41.65
C VAL A 542 1.52 17.02 -42.04
N ASP A 543 1.56 18.32 -42.32
CA ASP A 543 2.78 19.05 -42.71
C ASP A 543 3.06 20.23 -41.74
N PRO A 544 3.87 19.99 -40.69
CA PRO A 544 4.23 21.01 -39.69
C PRO A 544 5.38 21.95 -40.13
N SER A 545 5.95 21.76 -41.32
CA SER A 545 7.23 22.38 -41.71
C SER A 545 7.18 23.91 -41.69
N ASN A 546 6.05 24.49 -42.09
CA ASN A 546 5.85 25.95 -42.17
C ASN A 546 5.26 26.59 -40.91
N LEU A 547 5.01 25.82 -39.85
CA LEU A 547 4.48 26.36 -38.59
C LEU A 547 5.54 27.15 -37.82
N ALA A 548 5.12 28.15 -37.06
CA ALA A 548 5.98 28.83 -36.09
C ALA A 548 6.26 27.91 -34.87
N GLU A 549 7.28 28.23 -34.09
CA GLU A 549 7.52 27.59 -32.78
C GLU A 549 6.30 27.81 -31.87
N GLY A 550 5.90 26.78 -31.11
CA GLY A 550 4.76 26.87 -30.20
C GLY A 550 3.74 25.73 -30.34
N LEU A 551 2.57 25.95 -29.75
CA LEU A 551 1.43 25.04 -29.76
C LEU A 551 0.52 25.37 -30.94
N HIS A 552 0.12 24.33 -31.69
CA HIS A 552 -0.86 24.43 -32.76
C HIS A 552 -1.85 23.29 -32.65
N TYR A 553 -3.13 23.60 -32.86
CA TYR A 553 -4.21 22.62 -32.79
C TYR A 553 -5.05 22.64 -34.06
N TYR A 554 -5.29 21.46 -34.62
CA TYR A 554 -6.11 21.23 -35.80
C TYR A 554 -7.05 20.04 -35.58
N GLU A 555 -8.08 19.94 -36.40
CA GLU A 555 -9.03 18.83 -36.37
C GLU A 555 -9.36 18.41 -37.81
N VAL A 556 -9.49 17.10 -38.01
CA VAL A 556 -10.25 16.54 -39.14
C VAL A 556 -11.54 15.98 -38.58
N TYR A 557 -12.66 16.37 -39.14
CA TYR A 557 -13.97 15.96 -38.62
C TYR A 557 -14.95 15.62 -39.73
N GLY A 558 -15.84 14.65 -39.44
CA GLY A 558 -16.85 14.19 -40.39
C GLY A 558 -18.20 14.84 -40.15
N ILE A 559 -18.81 15.39 -41.21
CA ILE A 559 -20.18 15.90 -41.21
C ILE A 559 -21.05 15.03 -42.12
N ASP A 560 -22.26 14.72 -41.68
CA ASP A 560 -23.26 14.07 -42.55
C ASP A 560 -23.71 15.03 -43.67
N CYS A 561 -23.48 14.63 -44.93
CA CYS A 561 -23.90 15.41 -46.10
C CYS A 561 -25.42 15.64 -46.16
N LYS A 562 -26.22 14.69 -45.67
CA LYS A 562 -27.69 14.76 -45.70
C LYS A 562 -28.26 15.57 -44.53
N ALA A 563 -27.53 15.62 -43.41
CA ALA A 563 -27.93 16.35 -42.22
C ALA A 563 -26.76 17.16 -41.59
N PRO A 564 -26.25 18.20 -42.27
CA PRO A 564 -25.11 18.99 -41.77
C PRO A 564 -25.38 19.67 -40.41
N TRP A 565 -26.65 19.90 -40.08
CA TRP A 565 -27.08 20.47 -38.80
C TRP A 565 -26.72 19.60 -37.59
N ARG A 566 -26.43 18.30 -37.78
CA ARG A 566 -25.93 17.40 -36.73
C ARG A 566 -24.56 17.86 -36.20
N GLY A 567 -23.87 18.71 -36.95
CA GLY A 567 -22.50 19.08 -36.66
C GLY A 567 -21.55 17.89 -36.86
N PRO A 568 -20.35 17.95 -36.28
CA PRO A 568 -19.39 16.86 -36.40
C PRO A 568 -19.88 15.58 -35.72
N LEU A 569 -19.81 14.45 -36.44
CA LEU A 569 -20.14 13.11 -35.93
C LEU A 569 -18.96 12.44 -35.24
N PHE A 570 -17.75 12.74 -35.72
CA PHE A 570 -16.49 12.36 -35.10
C PHE A 570 -15.45 13.42 -35.39
N ARG A 571 -14.42 13.48 -34.54
CA ARG A 571 -13.29 14.40 -34.64
C ARG A 571 -12.00 13.62 -34.44
N ILE A 572 -11.01 13.93 -35.25
CA ILE A 572 -9.65 13.42 -35.13
C ILE A 572 -8.81 14.61 -34.68
N PRO A 573 -8.41 14.69 -33.40
CA PRO A 573 -7.58 15.78 -32.92
C PRO A 573 -6.16 15.65 -33.46
N ILE A 574 -5.60 16.77 -33.93
CA ILE A 574 -4.21 16.88 -34.37
C ILE A 574 -3.54 17.99 -33.55
N THR A 575 -2.66 17.60 -32.65
CA THR A 575 -1.87 18.55 -31.84
C THR A 575 -0.43 18.54 -32.32
N ILE A 576 0.13 19.73 -32.51
CA ILE A 576 1.53 19.91 -32.92
C ILE A 576 2.18 20.86 -31.94
N THR A 577 3.22 20.41 -31.24
CA THR A 577 4.02 21.26 -30.35
C THR A 577 5.40 21.42 -30.96
N LYS A 578 5.61 22.48 -31.73
CA LYS A 578 6.86 22.71 -32.45
C LYS A 578 7.90 23.32 -31.50
N PRO A 579 8.98 22.60 -31.16
CA PRO A 579 9.96 23.08 -30.19
C PRO A 579 10.88 24.13 -30.78
N LYS A 580 11.39 25.00 -29.91
CA LYS A 580 12.52 25.88 -30.17
C LYS A 580 13.83 25.11 -30.03
N ALA A 581 14.66 25.15 -31.06
CA ALA A 581 16.01 24.57 -31.02
C ALA A 581 16.95 25.40 -30.15
N VAL A 582 17.83 24.75 -29.41
CA VAL A 582 18.83 25.40 -28.55
C VAL A 582 20.17 25.42 -29.26
N LEU A 583 20.55 26.56 -29.81
CA LEU A 583 21.75 26.71 -30.65
C LEU A 583 22.95 27.33 -29.91
N ASN A 584 22.73 27.93 -28.73
CA ASN A 584 23.75 28.63 -27.97
C ASN A 584 24.80 27.67 -27.37
N ARG A 585 26.04 28.16 -27.18
CA ARG A 585 27.11 27.47 -26.45
C ARG A 585 27.72 28.43 -25.42
N PRO A 586 27.53 28.21 -24.09
CA PRO A 586 26.79 27.12 -23.46
C PRO A 586 25.28 27.15 -23.83
N PRO A 587 24.57 26.00 -23.74
CA PRO A 587 23.16 25.90 -24.11
C PRO A 587 22.26 26.64 -23.11
N LEU A 588 22.14 27.94 -23.35
CA LEU A 588 21.31 28.88 -22.60
C LEU A 588 20.09 29.27 -23.44
N VAL A 589 18.90 29.25 -22.83
CA VAL A 589 17.67 29.79 -23.40
C VAL A 589 17.08 30.83 -22.45
N SER A 590 16.74 32.00 -22.98
CA SER A 590 16.10 33.07 -22.20
C SER A 590 14.77 33.46 -22.86
N PHE A 591 13.73 33.54 -22.05
CA PHE A 591 12.42 34.09 -22.41
C PHE A 591 12.23 35.36 -21.59
N SER A 592 12.19 36.51 -22.26
CA SER A 592 12.12 37.80 -21.59
C SER A 592 10.76 38.45 -21.77
N LYS A 593 10.35 39.26 -20.79
CA LYS A 593 9.15 40.09 -20.81
C LYS A 593 7.84 39.31 -21.04
N MET A 594 7.72 38.11 -20.48
CA MET A 594 6.45 37.38 -20.49
C MET A 594 5.45 38.07 -19.56
N SER A 595 4.25 38.34 -20.07
CA SER A 595 3.22 39.13 -19.39
C SER A 595 2.15 38.23 -18.80
N PHE A 596 1.84 38.39 -17.52
CA PHE A 596 0.87 37.57 -16.80
C PHE A 596 -0.24 38.41 -16.17
N LEU A 597 -1.46 37.93 -16.38
CA LEU A 597 -2.67 38.32 -15.68
C LEU A 597 -3.18 37.11 -14.88
N PRO A 598 -4.09 37.30 -13.90
CA PRO A 598 -4.66 36.19 -13.14
C PRO A 598 -5.26 35.13 -14.08
N GLY A 599 -4.79 33.89 -13.97
CA GLY A 599 -5.25 32.77 -14.79
C GLY A 599 -4.49 32.56 -16.09
N HIS A 600 -3.60 33.48 -16.47
CA HIS A 600 -2.84 33.37 -17.72
C HIS A 600 -1.78 32.26 -17.64
N ILE A 601 -1.62 31.53 -18.76
CA ILE A 601 -0.68 30.41 -18.90
C ILE A 601 0.18 30.65 -20.14
N GLU A 602 1.49 30.74 -19.95
CA GLU A 602 2.48 30.79 -21.02
C GLU A 602 3.13 29.42 -21.19
N ARG A 603 3.22 28.94 -22.44
CA ARG A 603 3.82 27.65 -22.78
C ARG A 603 5.01 27.82 -23.71
N ARG A 604 6.12 27.18 -23.36
CA ARG A 604 7.33 27.14 -24.20
C ARG A 604 7.71 25.69 -24.44
N TYR A 605 7.94 25.34 -25.70
CA TYR A 605 8.42 24.02 -26.10
C TYR A 605 9.88 24.15 -26.50
N ILE A 606 10.73 23.33 -25.90
CA ILE A 606 12.18 23.42 -26.07
C ILE A 606 12.69 22.04 -26.47
N GLU A 607 13.45 21.99 -27.54
CA GLU A 607 14.19 20.79 -27.92
C GLU A 607 15.36 20.66 -26.95
N VAL A 608 15.24 19.73 -26.00
CA VAL A 608 16.29 19.55 -25.00
C VAL A 608 17.57 19.08 -25.72
N PRO A 609 18.70 19.80 -25.60
CA PRO A 609 19.94 19.44 -26.29
C PRO A 609 20.34 17.99 -26.05
N LEU A 610 20.83 17.32 -27.10
CA LEU A 610 21.39 15.99 -26.95
C LEU A 610 22.57 16.03 -25.96
N GLY A 611 22.54 15.16 -24.95
CA GLY A 611 23.53 15.14 -23.87
C GLY A 611 23.14 15.92 -22.61
N ALA A 612 22.05 16.70 -22.62
CA ALA A 612 21.54 17.32 -21.40
C ALA A 612 20.89 16.27 -20.48
N SER A 613 21.12 16.40 -19.18
CA SER A 613 20.50 15.56 -18.15
C SER A 613 19.84 16.35 -17.02
N TRP A 614 20.22 17.60 -16.78
CA TRP A 614 19.47 18.50 -15.87
C TRP A 614 19.45 19.94 -16.36
N VAL A 615 18.60 20.72 -15.73
CA VAL A 615 18.45 22.16 -15.95
C VAL A 615 18.75 22.91 -14.66
N GLU A 616 19.41 24.05 -14.77
CA GLU A 616 19.35 25.13 -13.79
C GLU A 616 18.56 26.28 -14.40
N ALA A 617 17.42 26.63 -13.81
CA ALA A 617 16.53 27.67 -14.31
C ALA A 617 16.40 28.81 -13.31
N THR A 618 16.24 30.04 -13.78
CA THR A 618 16.00 31.21 -12.94
C THR A 618 14.83 32.03 -13.48
N MET A 619 13.82 32.22 -12.64
CA MET A 619 12.67 33.08 -12.88
C MET A 619 12.85 34.40 -12.13
N ARG A 620 12.83 35.51 -12.86
CA ARG A 620 12.86 36.87 -12.32
C ARG A 620 11.50 37.51 -12.56
N THR A 621 10.92 38.08 -11.51
CA THR A 621 9.58 38.67 -11.55
C THR A 621 9.64 40.16 -11.30
N SER A 622 8.79 40.94 -11.98
CA SER A 622 8.71 42.40 -11.87
C SER A 622 7.31 42.91 -12.23
N GLY A 623 7.04 44.20 -12.00
CA GLY A 623 5.80 44.84 -12.43
C GLY A 623 4.56 44.53 -11.57
N PHE A 624 4.72 44.16 -10.29
CA PHE A 624 3.61 43.99 -9.36
C PHE A 624 3.96 44.45 -7.94
N ASP A 625 2.94 44.90 -7.21
CA ASP A 625 3.00 45.41 -5.85
C ASP A 625 2.45 44.45 -4.76
N THR A 626 1.70 43.43 -5.19
CA THR A 626 0.93 42.51 -4.34
C THR A 626 1.32 41.05 -4.61
N SER A 627 1.15 40.15 -3.63
CA SER A 627 1.67 38.79 -3.79
C SER A 627 1.16 38.06 -5.03
N ARG A 628 2.06 37.36 -5.74
CA ARG A 628 1.78 36.57 -6.94
C ARG A 628 2.16 35.11 -6.73
N ARG A 629 1.20 34.21 -6.95
CA ARG A 629 1.41 32.76 -6.92
C ARG A 629 1.49 32.22 -8.35
N PHE A 630 2.57 31.50 -8.65
CA PHE A 630 2.83 30.88 -9.93
C PHE A 630 2.95 29.36 -9.82
N PHE A 631 2.47 28.67 -10.84
CA PHE A 631 2.80 27.28 -11.14
C PHE A 631 3.88 27.30 -12.22
N VAL A 632 4.98 26.59 -11.97
CA VAL A 632 6.02 26.29 -12.96
C VAL A 632 6.03 24.79 -13.14
N ASP A 633 5.68 24.32 -14.32
CA ASP A 633 5.43 22.93 -14.62
C ASP A 633 6.20 22.52 -15.87
N THR A 634 6.90 21.40 -15.82
CA THR A 634 7.61 20.83 -16.97
C THR A 634 7.18 19.41 -17.24
N VAL A 635 6.96 19.10 -18.52
CA VAL A 635 6.56 17.77 -18.97
C VAL A 635 7.44 17.32 -20.13
N GLN A 636 7.91 16.08 -20.07
CA GLN A 636 8.50 15.35 -21.19
C GLN A 636 7.77 14.01 -21.37
N LEU A 637 7.46 13.68 -22.62
CA LEU A 637 6.93 12.36 -22.97
C LEU A 637 8.08 11.45 -23.36
N CYS A 638 8.02 10.21 -22.90
CA CYS A 638 8.97 9.16 -23.28
C CYS A 638 8.19 7.93 -23.71
N PRO A 639 8.62 7.21 -24.76
CA PRO A 639 7.93 6.01 -25.22
C PRO A 639 7.71 5.00 -24.09
N LEU A 640 6.47 4.52 -23.95
CA LEU A 640 6.08 3.50 -22.97
C LEU A 640 6.49 3.86 -21.52
N ARG A 641 6.41 5.15 -21.17
CA ARG A 641 6.62 5.69 -19.81
C ARG A 641 5.53 6.69 -19.45
N ARG A 642 5.19 6.77 -18.16
CA ARG A 642 4.34 7.84 -17.66
C ARG A 642 5.01 9.18 -17.99
N PRO A 643 4.25 10.26 -18.28
CA PRO A 643 4.82 11.58 -18.49
C PRO A 643 5.80 11.94 -17.38
N ILE A 644 7.02 12.33 -17.75
CA ILE A 644 8.03 12.81 -16.80
C ILE A 644 7.64 14.24 -16.47
N LYS A 645 7.08 14.44 -15.28
CA LYS A 645 6.59 15.73 -14.80
C LYS A 645 7.47 16.24 -13.66
N TRP A 646 7.84 17.52 -13.70
CA TRP A 646 8.35 18.25 -12.55
C TRP A 646 7.51 19.51 -12.35
N GLU A 647 7.16 19.82 -11.10
CA GLU A 647 6.34 20.98 -10.80
C GLU A 647 6.85 21.72 -9.57
N SER A 648 6.65 23.04 -9.57
CA SER A 648 6.91 23.90 -8.42
C SER A 648 5.84 24.99 -8.33
N VAL A 649 5.32 25.19 -7.13
CA VAL A 649 4.39 26.28 -6.84
C VAL A 649 5.12 27.32 -6.01
N VAL A 650 5.28 28.51 -6.55
CA VAL A 650 6.05 29.59 -5.92
C VAL A 650 5.15 30.78 -5.66
N THR A 651 5.27 31.36 -4.47
CA THR A 651 4.61 32.60 -4.10
C THR A 651 5.66 33.71 -3.96
N PHE A 652 5.53 34.75 -4.76
CA PHE A 652 6.35 35.95 -4.71
C PHE A 652 5.60 37.02 -3.92
N SER A 653 6.10 37.41 -2.76
CA SER A 653 5.52 38.54 -2.00
C SER A 653 5.93 39.90 -2.56
N SER A 654 7.04 39.95 -3.30
CA SER A 654 7.55 41.11 -4.02
C SER A 654 8.39 40.67 -5.22
N PRO A 655 8.64 41.57 -6.19
CA PRO A 655 9.55 41.34 -7.32
C PRO A 655 10.91 40.80 -6.88
N THR A 656 11.15 39.52 -7.17
CA THR A 656 12.36 38.80 -6.76
C THR A 656 12.71 37.70 -7.77
N ALA A 657 13.92 37.17 -7.64
CA ALA A 657 14.40 36.04 -8.42
C ALA A 657 14.26 34.74 -7.64
N LYS A 658 13.86 33.66 -8.33
CA LYS A 658 13.84 32.30 -7.80
C LYS A 658 14.52 31.37 -8.79
N SER A 659 15.43 30.52 -8.29
CA SER A 659 16.08 29.48 -9.07
C SER A 659 15.48 28.11 -8.79
N PHE A 660 15.55 27.25 -9.79
CA PHE A 660 15.03 25.89 -9.83
C PHE A 660 16.05 24.97 -10.45
N ASP A 661 16.02 23.71 -10.06
CA ASP A 661 16.78 22.63 -10.68
C ASP A 661 15.90 21.38 -10.83
N PHE A 662 16.01 20.73 -11.98
CA PHE A 662 15.23 19.53 -12.27
C PHE A 662 15.86 18.67 -13.38
N PRO A 663 15.60 17.35 -13.41
CA PRO A 663 16.10 16.46 -14.45
C PRO A 663 15.41 16.70 -15.79
N VAL A 664 16.13 16.44 -16.88
CA VAL A 664 15.62 16.43 -18.26
C VAL A 664 16.19 15.25 -19.04
N VAL A 665 15.49 14.86 -20.10
CA VAL A 665 15.96 13.85 -21.07
C VAL A 665 16.38 14.54 -22.36
N GLY A 666 17.67 14.46 -22.70
CA GLY A 666 18.20 15.00 -23.95
C GLY A 666 17.58 14.36 -25.20
N GLY A 667 17.36 15.18 -26.24
CA GLY A 667 16.75 14.77 -27.51
C GLY A 667 15.23 14.57 -27.47
N GLN A 668 14.58 14.85 -26.33
CA GLN A 668 13.12 14.88 -26.19
C GLN A 668 12.64 16.32 -26.01
N THR A 669 11.43 16.60 -26.46
CA THR A 669 10.83 17.93 -26.33
C THR A 669 10.25 18.15 -24.93
N MET A 670 10.77 19.17 -24.26
CA MET A 670 10.27 19.63 -22.96
C MET A 670 9.25 20.75 -23.16
N GLU A 671 8.09 20.60 -22.53
CA GLU A 671 7.18 21.71 -22.30
C GLU A 671 7.55 22.39 -20.99
N LEU A 672 7.61 23.72 -20.99
CA LEU A 672 7.64 24.57 -19.82
C LEU A 672 6.34 25.39 -19.80
N ALA A 673 5.47 25.10 -18.85
CA ALA A 673 4.25 25.84 -18.60
C ALA A 673 4.43 26.72 -17.34
N ILE A 674 4.26 28.03 -17.51
CA ILE A 674 4.25 28.98 -16.40
C ILE A 674 2.84 29.54 -16.32
N ALA A 675 2.19 29.42 -15.17
CA ALA A 675 0.83 29.92 -14.98
C ALA A 675 0.73 30.78 -13.73
N GLN A 676 0.16 31.98 -13.85
CA GLN A 676 -0.26 32.74 -12.68
C GLN A 676 -1.56 32.13 -12.17
N PHE A 677 -1.61 31.78 -10.89
CA PHE A 677 -2.78 31.19 -10.26
C PHE A 677 -4.02 32.06 -10.51
N TRP A 678 -5.15 31.45 -10.87
CA TRP A 678 -6.32 32.16 -11.38
C TRP A 678 -6.82 33.29 -10.47
N SER A 679 -6.73 33.12 -9.15
CA SER A 679 -7.17 34.13 -8.17
C SER A 679 -6.05 35.03 -7.65
N SER A 680 -4.80 34.81 -8.06
CA SER A 680 -3.67 35.57 -7.54
C SER A 680 -3.53 36.90 -8.26
N GLY A 681 -3.45 37.99 -7.50
CA GLY A 681 -3.33 39.34 -8.05
C GLY A 681 -4.65 39.94 -8.56
N MET A 682 -5.80 39.31 -8.28
CA MET A 682 -7.10 39.91 -8.60
C MET A 682 -7.32 41.18 -7.79
N GLY A 683 -7.80 42.25 -8.44
CA GLY A 683 -7.92 43.59 -7.86
C GLY A 683 -6.67 44.46 -7.98
N SER A 684 -5.57 43.94 -8.52
CA SER A 684 -4.40 44.73 -8.93
C SER A 684 -4.43 44.86 -10.46
N HIS A 685 -4.46 46.09 -10.98
CA HIS A 685 -4.40 46.34 -12.42
C HIS A 685 -2.97 46.19 -13.00
N GLU A 686 -1.99 45.84 -12.16
CA GLU A 686 -0.60 45.70 -12.56
C GLU A 686 -0.32 44.32 -13.19
N THR A 687 0.19 44.37 -14.42
CA THR A 687 0.62 43.19 -15.17
C THR A 687 1.96 42.68 -14.66
N THR A 688 2.01 41.41 -14.27
CA THR A 688 3.26 40.80 -13.82
C THR A 688 4.14 40.44 -15.01
N ILE A 689 5.40 40.86 -14.98
CA ILE A 689 6.40 40.59 -16.01
C ILE A 689 7.39 39.56 -15.48
N VAL A 690 7.59 38.49 -16.26
CA VAL A 690 8.52 37.40 -15.93
C VAL A 690 9.61 37.30 -17.00
N ASP A 691 10.85 37.27 -16.55
CA ASP A 691 11.99 36.80 -17.33
C ASP A 691 12.38 35.39 -16.82
N PHE A 692 12.50 34.44 -17.72
CA PHE A 692 12.82 33.05 -17.40
C PHE A 692 14.04 32.59 -18.19
N GLU A 693 15.07 32.15 -17.48
CA GLU A 693 16.35 31.72 -18.03
C GLU A 693 16.59 30.25 -17.71
N ILE A 694 17.09 29.48 -18.67
CA ILE A 694 17.29 28.03 -18.60
C ILE A 694 18.69 27.73 -19.08
N VAL A 695 19.50 27.13 -18.22
CA VAL A 695 20.81 26.59 -18.56
C VAL A 695 20.70 25.06 -18.59
N PHE A 696 21.04 24.46 -19.72
CA PHE A 696 21.10 23.01 -19.83
C PHE A 696 22.49 22.50 -19.45
N HIS A 697 22.49 21.49 -18.60
CA HIS A 697 23.70 20.83 -18.13
C HIS A 697 23.63 19.34 -18.42
N GLY A 698 24.79 18.71 -18.56
CA GLY A 698 24.83 17.33 -19.04
C GLY A 698 26.15 16.64 -18.79
N ILE A 699 26.09 15.58 -17.98
CA ILE A 699 27.14 14.58 -17.88
C ILE A 699 26.52 13.26 -18.35
N GLY A 700 26.87 12.88 -19.58
CA GLY A 700 26.54 11.59 -20.16
C GLY A 700 27.47 10.52 -19.58
N VAL A 701 26.92 9.36 -19.26
CA VAL A 701 27.70 8.20 -18.82
C VAL A 701 27.34 6.98 -19.65
N ASN A 702 28.31 6.10 -19.88
CA ASN A 702 28.09 4.87 -20.64
C ASN A 702 27.19 3.84 -19.91
N ARG A 703 26.93 4.03 -18.61
CA ARG A 703 26.10 3.14 -17.77
C ARG A 703 25.17 3.94 -16.87
N THR A 704 23.88 3.97 -17.21
CA THR A 704 22.82 4.61 -16.39
C THR A 704 22.27 3.70 -15.30
N GLU A 705 22.48 2.39 -15.41
CA GLU A 705 22.25 1.44 -14.32
C GLU A 705 23.59 0.76 -14.02
N VAL A 706 24.10 0.96 -12.81
CA VAL A 706 25.38 0.37 -12.40
C VAL A 706 25.08 -0.87 -11.56
N VAL A 707 25.43 -2.05 -12.11
CA VAL A 707 25.30 -3.33 -11.41
C VAL A 707 26.69 -3.82 -11.05
N LEU A 708 27.00 -3.82 -9.76
CA LEU A 708 28.14 -4.51 -9.18
C LEU A 708 27.72 -5.97 -8.92
N ASP A 709 28.24 -6.89 -9.73
CA ASP A 709 27.80 -8.30 -9.81
C ASP A 709 28.30 -9.19 -8.66
N GLY A 710 28.95 -8.61 -7.66
CA GLY A 710 29.54 -9.33 -6.54
C GLY A 710 30.98 -9.78 -6.79
N SER A 711 31.54 -9.55 -7.98
CA SER A 711 32.99 -9.69 -8.20
C SER A 711 33.77 -8.61 -7.44
N GLU A 712 35.06 -8.87 -7.20
CA GLU A 712 35.98 -7.89 -6.59
C GLU A 712 36.52 -6.88 -7.63
N ALA A 713 36.14 -7.02 -8.90
CA ALA A 713 36.60 -6.16 -9.97
C ALA A 713 35.86 -4.80 -9.94
N PRO A 714 36.56 -3.66 -10.03
CA PRO A 714 35.91 -2.39 -10.17
C PRO A 714 35.28 -2.22 -11.56
N ILE A 715 34.22 -1.41 -11.63
CA ILE A 715 33.53 -1.10 -12.87
C ILE A 715 34.09 0.19 -13.46
N ARG A 716 34.53 0.13 -14.72
CA ARG A 716 34.86 1.33 -15.49
C ARG A 716 33.60 2.09 -15.87
N ILE A 717 33.51 3.36 -15.47
CA ILE A 717 32.50 4.32 -15.91
C ILE A 717 33.20 5.32 -16.81
N GLU A 718 32.66 5.50 -18.01
CA GLU A 718 33.07 6.55 -18.93
C GLU A 718 32.07 7.70 -18.81
N ALA A 719 32.57 8.89 -18.52
CA ALA A 719 31.79 10.11 -18.46
C ALA A 719 32.23 11.07 -19.56
N GLU A 720 31.27 11.77 -20.14
CA GLU A 720 31.48 12.80 -21.14
C GLU A 720 30.52 13.95 -20.93
N ALA A 721 30.97 15.17 -21.18
CA ALA A 721 30.10 16.32 -21.31
C ALA A 721 30.05 16.69 -22.79
N LEU A 722 28.87 16.80 -23.37
CA LEU A 722 28.72 17.15 -24.80
C LEU A 722 28.45 18.65 -25.02
N LEU A 723 27.89 19.31 -24.00
CA LEU A 723 27.30 20.63 -24.14
C LEU A 723 28.26 21.77 -23.78
N ALA A 724 28.88 21.67 -22.61
CA ALA A 724 29.79 22.65 -22.04
C ALA A 724 30.76 21.94 -21.10
N SER A 725 31.78 22.66 -20.62
CA SER A 725 32.68 22.09 -19.62
C SER A 725 31.93 21.88 -18.31
N GLU A 726 31.98 20.67 -17.78
CA GLU A 726 31.23 20.28 -16.58
C GLU A 726 32.15 19.72 -15.50
N ARG A 727 31.83 20.00 -14.23
CA ARG A 727 32.57 19.44 -13.10
C ARG A 727 32.04 18.04 -12.79
N LEU A 728 32.83 17.02 -13.12
CA LEU A 728 32.58 15.64 -12.73
C LEU A 728 33.03 15.43 -11.28
N ALA A 729 32.08 15.17 -10.39
CA ALA A 729 32.32 14.89 -8.98
C ALA A 729 31.40 13.75 -8.51
N PRO A 730 31.76 12.49 -8.81
CA PRO A 730 30.88 11.37 -8.58
C PRO A 730 30.73 11.06 -7.09
N THR A 731 29.50 10.74 -6.69
CA THR A 731 29.14 10.28 -5.35
C THR A 731 28.20 9.09 -5.46
N ALA A 732 28.46 8.02 -4.70
CA ALA A 732 27.62 6.82 -4.71
C ALA A 732 27.48 6.23 -3.31
N THR A 733 26.26 5.82 -2.98
CA THR A 733 25.94 5.22 -1.68
C THR A 733 24.93 4.10 -1.84
N LEU A 734 25.15 2.96 -1.19
CA LEU A 734 24.15 1.91 -1.01
C LEU A 734 23.46 2.12 0.33
N ASN A 735 22.14 2.32 0.32
CA ASN A 735 21.35 2.67 1.50
C ASN A 735 20.10 1.81 1.69
N LYS A 736 19.88 0.82 0.81
CA LYS A 736 18.76 -0.11 0.90
C LYS A 736 19.23 -1.53 0.62
N ILE A 737 18.49 -2.50 1.14
CA ILE A 737 18.62 -3.91 0.76
C ILE A 737 17.28 -4.41 0.23
N ARG A 738 17.31 -5.12 -0.89
CA ARG A 738 16.16 -5.76 -1.53
C ARG A 738 16.36 -7.27 -1.49
N VAL A 739 15.43 -7.97 -0.83
CA VAL A 739 15.48 -9.41 -0.65
C VAL A 739 14.33 -10.06 -1.44
N PRO A 740 14.61 -11.04 -2.33
CA PRO A 740 13.57 -11.75 -3.07
C PRO A 740 12.92 -12.85 -2.21
N TYR A 741 11.60 -12.97 -2.30
CA TYR A 741 10.80 -14.01 -1.66
C TYR A 741 9.90 -14.70 -2.68
N ARG A 742 9.90 -16.04 -2.65
CA ARG A 742 8.91 -16.86 -3.36
C ARG A 742 7.72 -17.15 -2.45
N PRO A 743 6.52 -17.33 -3.01
CA PRO A 743 5.36 -17.68 -2.21
C PRO A 743 5.54 -19.09 -1.62
N THR A 744 5.24 -19.25 -0.34
CA THR A 744 5.20 -20.54 0.35
C THR A 744 3.88 -21.26 0.13
N GLU A 745 2.82 -20.50 -0.14
CA GLU A 745 1.49 -21.02 -0.45
C GLU A 745 0.87 -20.19 -1.59
N ALA A 746 0.15 -20.85 -2.50
CA ALA A 746 -0.62 -20.21 -3.56
C ALA A 746 -2.03 -20.83 -3.61
N LYS A 747 -3.03 -20.11 -3.11
CA LYS A 747 -4.41 -20.59 -3.01
C LYS A 747 -5.31 -19.86 -3.99
N LEU A 748 -5.86 -20.61 -4.95
CA LEU A 748 -6.88 -20.13 -5.87
C LEU A 748 -8.27 -20.45 -5.31
N CYS A 749 -9.16 -19.46 -5.24
CA CYS A 749 -10.53 -19.64 -4.76
C CYS A 749 -11.55 -18.87 -5.60
N THR A 750 -12.78 -19.39 -5.63
CA THR A 750 -13.94 -18.69 -6.17
C THR A 750 -14.44 -17.67 -5.17
N LEU A 751 -14.75 -16.45 -5.63
CA LEU A 751 -15.35 -15.42 -4.78
C LEU A 751 -16.87 -15.56 -4.69
N PRO A 752 -17.52 -14.97 -3.67
CA PRO A 752 -18.97 -15.01 -3.53
C PRO A 752 -19.70 -14.44 -4.76
N THR A 753 -20.67 -15.17 -5.27
CA THR A 753 -21.38 -14.86 -6.52
C THR A 753 -22.27 -13.61 -6.42
N ASN A 754 -22.73 -13.26 -5.21
CA ASN A 754 -23.61 -12.12 -4.97
C ASN A 754 -22.94 -10.74 -5.15
N ARG A 755 -21.59 -10.66 -5.16
CA ARG A 755 -20.86 -9.40 -5.26
C ARG A 755 -19.74 -9.43 -6.29
N ASP A 756 -19.20 -10.61 -6.57
CA ASP A 756 -18.00 -10.79 -7.39
C ASP A 756 -18.30 -11.60 -8.67
N LYS A 757 -19.51 -11.39 -9.23
CA LYS A 757 -19.91 -11.91 -10.55
C LYS A 757 -20.12 -10.74 -11.51
N LEU A 758 -19.44 -10.79 -12.66
CA LEU A 758 -19.57 -9.75 -13.68
C LEU A 758 -20.96 -9.79 -14.33
N PRO A 759 -21.47 -8.65 -14.86
CA PRO A 759 -22.74 -8.61 -15.57
C PRO A 759 -22.82 -9.56 -16.77
N SER A 760 -21.68 -9.86 -17.42
CA SER A 760 -21.55 -10.88 -18.46
C SER A 760 -21.82 -12.32 -17.98
N GLY A 761 -21.97 -12.54 -16.68
CA GLY A 761 -22.17 -13.84 -16.05
C GLY A 761 -20.88 -14.53 -15.61
N LYS A 762 -19.71 -13.98 -15.98
CA LYS A 762 -18.39 -14.51 -15.61
C LYS A 762 -18.12 -14.35 -14.11
N GLN A 763 -17.67 -15.42 -13.46
CA GLN A 763 -17.33 -15.43 -12.04
C GLN A 763 -15.90 -14.91 -11.83
N ILE A 764 -15.71 -13.97 -10.91
CA ILE A 764 -14.37 -13.49 -10.53
C ILE A 764 -13.76 -14.48 -9.55
N LEU A 765 -12.46 -14.77 -9.76
CA LEU A 765 -11.65 -15.65 -8.93
C LEU A 765 -10.59 -14.83 -8.21
N ALA A 766 -10.07 -15.37 -7.11
CA ALA A 766 -8.97 -14.80 -6.37
C ALA A 766 -7.82 -15.76 -6.20
N LEU A 767 -6.60 -15.26 -6.39
CA LEU A 767 -5.36 -15.93 -6.04
C LEU A 767 -4.74 -15.24 -4.83
N THR A 768 -4.59 -15.98 -3.74
CA THR A 768 -3.87 -15.54 -2.54
C THR A 768 -2.49 -16.17 -2.52
N LEU A 769 -1.44 -15.34 -2.54
CA LEU A 769 -0.06 -15.76 -2.40
C LEU A 769 0.44 -15.39 -1.00
N THR A 770 0.97 -16.36 -0.25
CA THR A 770 1.51 -16.16 1.09
C THR A 770 3.04 -16.21 1.04
N TYR A 771 3.69 -15.24 1.68
CA TYR A 771 5.15 -15.14 1.80
C TYR A 771 5.52 -15.07 3.28
N HIS A 772 6.51 -15.84 3.72
CA HIS A 772 7.03 -15.78 5.09
C HIS A 772 8.41 -15.15 5.13
N PHE A 773 8.63 -14.26 6.10
CA PHE A 773 9.92 -13.64 6.33
C PHE A 773 10.14 -13.34 7.82
N LYS A 774 11.41 -13.25 8.21
CA LYS A 774 11.83 -12.99 9.59
C LYS A 774 12.72 -11.76 9.63
N LEU A 775 12.52 -10.94 10.66
CA LEU A 775 13.35 -9.77 10.96
C LEU A 775 14.10 -10.03 12.26
N GLU A 776 15.43 -10.07 12.19
CA GLU A 776 16.30 -10.23 13.36
C GLU A 776 16.34 -8.98 14.24
N ASP A 777 16.10 -7.82 13.64
CA ASP A 777 15.99 -6.50 14.30
C ASP A 777 14.82 -5.74 13.66
N GLY A 778 14.27 -4.76 14.38
CA GLY A 778 13.21 -3.91 13.85
C GLY A 778 13.69 -3.15 12.62
N ALA A 779 12.84 -3.04 11.59
CA ALA A 779 13.21 -2.38 10.35
C ALA A 779 12.00 -1.81 9.61
N GLU A 780 12.28 -0.78 8.81
CA GLU A 780 11.33 -0.24 7.85
C GLU A 780 11.31 -1.12 6.60
N VAL A 781 10.16 -1.72 6.29
CA VAL A 781 9.98 -2.65 5.19
C VAL A 781 9.01 -2.09 4.16
N LYS A 782 9.33 -2.23 2.88
CA LYS A 782 8.48 -1.87 1.74
C LYS A 782 8.34 -3.04 0.76
N PRO A 783 7.13 -3.58 0.57
CA PRO A 783 6.87 -4.57 -0.48
C PRO A 783 7.02 -3.97 -1.88
N HIS A 784 7.63 -4.71 -2.79
CA HIS A 784 7.84 -4.29 -4.17
C HIS A 784 7.53 -5.44 -5.14
N ILE A 785 6.58 -5.20 -6.04
CA ILE A 785 6.10 -6.14 -7.05
C ILE A 785 6.18 -5.42 -8.41
N PRO A 786 7.31 -5.50 -9.13
CA PRO A 786 7.56 -4.71 -10.34
C PRO A 786 6.47 -4.85 -11.42
N LEU A 787 5.91 -6.06 -11.54
CA LEU A 787 4.86 -6.36 -12.53
C LEU A 787 3.52 -5.68 -12.21
N LEU A 788 3.27 -5.22 -11.00
CA LEU A 788 1.95 -4.82 -10.54
C LEU A 788 1.91 -3.36 -10.07
N ASN A 789 2.96 -2.94 -9.35
CA ASN A 789 3.06 -1.62 -8.76
C ASN A 789 2.97 -0.48 -9.79
N ASN A 790 2.51 0.68 -9.33
CA ASN A 790 2.34 1.90 -10.11
C ASN A 790 1.41 1.72 -11.33
N ARG A 791 0.44 0.81 -11.26
CA ARG A 791 -0.59 0.61 -12.30
C ARG A 791 -1.92 0.25 -11.66
N ILE A 792 -2.97 1.01 -11.94
CA ILE A 792 -4.34 0.76 -11.48
C ILE A 792 -5.25 0.54 -12.68
N TYR A 793 -5.29 1.52 -13.59
CA TYR A 793 -6.15 1.50 -14.76
C TYR A 793 -5.50 0.77 -15.94
N ASP A 794 -4.19 0.93 -16.09
CA ASP A 794 -3.31 0.42 -17.15
C ASP A 794 -2.71 -0.97 -16.85
N THR A 795 -3.47 -1.80 -16.15
CA THR A 795 -3.14 -3.20 -15.87
C THR A 795 -4.26 -4.13 -16.30
N LYS A 796 -3.91 -5.35 -16.70
CA LYS A 796 -4.90 -6.39 -17.05
C LYS A 796 -5.39 -7.17 -15.83
N PHE A 797 -4.84 -6.91 -14.64
CA PHE A 797 -5.31 -7.50 -13.40
C PHE A 797 -6.30 -6.57 -12.70
N GLU A 798 -7.30 -7.16 -12.04
CA GLU A 798 -8.38 -6.42 -11.40
C GLU A 798 -7.99 -5.88 -10.01
N SER A 799 -7.02 -6.49 -9.33
CA SER A 799 -6.66 -6.15 -7.95
C SER A 799 -5.27 -6.67 -7.58
N GLN A 800 -4.59 -6.00 -6.65
CA GLN A 800 -3.23 -6.36 -6.20
C GLN A 800 -2.90 -6.03 -4.74
N SER A 801 -3.91 -6.05 -3.87
CA SER A 801 -3.77 -5.66 -2.47
C SER A 801 -2.91 -6.64 -1.67
N TYR A 802 -2.10 -6.14 -0.73
CA TYR A 802 -1.32 -6.96 0.20
C TYR A 802 -1.59 -6.60 1.67
N MET A 803 -1.26 -7.54 2.56
CA MET A 803 -1.34 -7.38 4.01
C MET A 803 -0.15 -8.04 4.69
N ILE A 804 0.46 -7.37 5.65
CA ILE A 804 1.54 -7.89 6.50
C ILE A 804 1.02 -8.12 7.92
N SER A 805 1.19 -9.34 8.42
CA SER A 805 0.80 -9.72 9.78
C SER A 805 1.86 -10.56 10.49
N ASP A 806 1.94 -10.45 11.81
CA ASP A 806 2.80 -11.33 12.64
C ASP A 806 2.17 -12.71 12.88
N THR A 807 2.86 -13.56 13.65
CA THR A 807 2.40 -14.90 14.04
C THR A 807 1.11 -14.90 14.87
N ASN A 808 0.82 -13.80 15.56
CA ASN A 808 -0.44 -13.59 16.31
C ASN A 808 -1.56 -13.04 15.42
N LYS A 809 -1.34 -12.97 14.10
CA LYS A 809 -2.26 -12.39 13.10
C LYS A 809 -2.52 -10.89 13.29
N ARG A 810 -1.69 -10.20 14.07
CA ARG A 810 -1.77 -8.74 14.18
C ARG A 810 -1.31 -8.14 12.87
N VAL A 811 -2.14 -7.29 12.27
CA VAL A 811 -1.82 -6.59 11.02
C VAL A 811 -0.97 -5.36 11.33
N TYR A 812 0.15 -5.21 10.61
CA TYR A 812 1.04 -4.06 10.73
C TYR A 812 0.96 -3.14 9.53
N ALA A 813 0.74 -3.69 8.34
CA ALA A 813 0.69 -2.93 7.10
C ALA A 813 -0.31 -3.53 6.11
N MET A 814 -0.92 -2.66 5.32
CA MET A 814 -1.76 -3.00 4.19
C MET A 814 -1.39 -2.05 3.05
N GLY A 815 -1.50 -2.51 1.81
CA GLY A 815 -1.18 -1.69 0.65
C GLY A 815 -1.73 -2.27 -0.65
N ASP A 816 -1.50 -1.58 -1.75
CA ASP A 816 -1.93 -1.96 -3.09
C ASP A 816 -0.89 -1.50 -4.14
N CYS A 817 -1.31 -0.85 -5.24
CA CYS A 817 -0.44 -0.42 -6.35
C CYS A 817 0.72 0.50 -5.96
N TYR A 818 0.55 1.34 -4.93
CA TYR A 818 1.54 2.27 -4.43
C TYR A 818 1.97 1.85 -3.03
N PRO A 819 2.85 0.83 -2.90
CA PRO A 819 3.25 0.33 -1.59
C PRO A 819 3.97 1.41 -0.78
N ALA A 820 3.55 1.56 0.47
CA ALA A 820 4.21 2.41 1.46
C ALA A 820 5.20 1.60 2.30
N SER A 821 6.21 2.28 2.83
CA SER A 821 7.10 1.72 3.85
C SER A 821 6.36 1.57 5.17
N SER A 822 6.70 0.56 5.96
CA SER A 822 6.09 0.31 7.28
C SER A 822 7.13 -0.17 8.28
N GLN A 823 7.08 0.38 9.49
CA GLN A 823 7.97 -0.01 10.57
C GLN A 823 7.50 -1.31 11.22
N LEU A 824 8.36 -2.33 11.20
CA LEU A 824 8.09 -3.64 11.77
C LEU A 824 9.11 -3.94 12.88
N PRO A 825 8.70 -4.35 14.09
CA PRO A 825 9.63 -4.77 15.13
C PRO A 825 10.35 -6.08 14.77
N LYS A 826 11.32 -6.49 15.58
CA LYS A 826 11.92 -7.83 15.50
C LYS A 826 10.82 -8.89 15.62
N GLY A 827 10.82 -9.88 14.73
CA GLY A 827 9.80 -10.94 14.74
C GLY A 827 9.66 -11.70 13.43
N GLU A 828 8.69 -12.61 13.40
CA GLU A 828 8.30 -13.37 12.22
C GLU A 828 7.00 -12.85 11.63
N TYR A 829 6.96 -12.75 10.31
CA TYR A 829 5.89 -12.12 9.56
C TYR A 829 5.42 -12.96 8.39
N SER A 830 4.17 -12.73 8.03
CA SER A 830 3.51 -13.25 6.84
C SER A 830 2.99 -12.08 6.01
N LEU A 831 3.32 -12.07 4.73
CA LEU A 831 2.71 -11.17 3.76
C LEU A 831 1.77 -11.97 2.86
N ARG A 832 0.51 -11.54 2.76
CA ARG A 832 -0.48 -12.11 1.85
C ARG A 832 -0.76 -11.12 0.72
N LEU A 833 -0.48 -11.52 -0.52
CA LEU A 833 -0.83 -10.78 -1.73
C LEU A 833 -2.09 -11.38 -2.34
N TYR A 834 -3.03 -10.53 -2.72
CA TYR A 834 -4.34 -10.91 -3.21
C TYR A 834 -4.60 -10.35 -4.61
N LEU A 835 -4.67 -11.27 -5.59
CA LEU A 835 -4.89 -10.97 -7.00
C LEU A 835 -6.28 -11.44 -7.45
N ARG A 836 -6.92 -10.68 -8.35
CA ARG A 836 -8.25 -11.01 -8.89
C ARG A 836 -8.29 -10.98 -10.41
N HIS A 837 -9.01 -11.95 -10.97
CA HIS A 837 -9.39 -12.00 -12.38
C HIS A 837 -10.46 -13.08 -12.61
N ASP A 838 -11.29 -12.92 -13.62
CA ASP A 838 -12.19 -13.96 -14.18
C ASP A 838 -11.47 -14.99 -15.08
N ASN A 839 -10.22 -14.77 -15.48
CA ASN A 839 -9.44 -15.69 -16.31
C ASN A 839 -8.49 -16.51 -15.44
N VAL A 840 -8.82 -17.79 -15.27
CA VAL A 840 -8.03 -18.76 -14.50
C VAL A 840 -6.60 -18.85 -15.00
N GLN A 841 -6.36 -18.84 -16.31
CA GLN A 841 -5.03 -19.05 -16.89
C GLN A 841 -4.06 -17.93 -16.52
N TYR A 842 -4.56 -16.70 -16.38
CA TYR A 842 -3.74 -15.57 -15.95
C TYR A 842 -3.34 -15.71 -14.47
N LEU A 843 -4.27 -16.14 -13.61
CA LEU A 843 -3.96 -16.39 -12.20
C LEU A 843 -2.99 -17.58 -12.04
N GLU A 844 -3.15 -18.65 -12.81
CA GLU A 844 -2.24 -19.80 -12.79
C GLU A 844 -0.78 -19.40 -13.09
N LYS A 845 -0.57 -18.50 -14.06
CA LYS A 845 0.76 -17.96 -14.39
C LYS A 845 1.37 -17.13 -13.25
N MET A 846 0.56 -16.63 -12.32
CA MET A 846 0.99 -15.79 -11.20
C MET A 846 1.32 -16.58 -9.93
N LYS A 847 1.09 -17.90 -9.87
CA LYS A 847 1.36 -18.72 -8.67
C LYS A 847 2.81 -18.68 -8.18
N GLN A 848 3.75 -18.37 -9.06
CA GLN A 848 5.19 -18.31 -8.76
C GLN A 848 5.73 -16.88 -8.71
N LEU A 849 4.85 -15.88 -8.58
CA LEU A 849 5.23 -14.46 -8.58
C LEU A 849 6.22 -14.18 -7.43
N VAL A 850 7.43 -13.74 -7.80
CA VAL A 850 8.45 -13.33 -6.83
C VAL A 850 8.11 -11.94 -6.32
N LEU A 851 8.06 -11.82 -5.00
CA LEU A 851 7.93 -10.57 -4.29
C LEU A 851 9.31 -10.10 -3.84
N PHE A 852 9.54 -8.79 -3.84
CA PHE A 852 10.72 -8.21 -3.21
C PHE A 852 10.33 -7.45 -1.94
N LEU A 853 11.09 -7.63 -0.86
CA LEU A 853 11.01 -6.75 0.31
C LEU A 853 12.22 -5.84 0.32
N GLU A 854 11.98 -4.54 0.21
CA GLU A 854 12.99 -3.50 0.37
C GLU A 854 13.05 -3.05 1.83
N ARG A 855 14.27 -2.86 2.33
CA ARG A 855 14.55 -2.34 3.67
C ARG A 855 15.54 -1.20 3.58
N ASN A 856 15.27 -0.12 4.30
CA ASN A 856 16.25 0.95 4.48
C ASN A 856 17.36 0.47 5.43
N LEU A 857 18.60 0.78 5.10
CA LEU A 857 19.75 0.54 5.98
C LEU A 857 19.80 1.67 7.04
N GLU A 858 20.19 1.33 8.26
CA GLU A 858 20.46 2.34 9.29
C GLU A 858 21.65 3.21 8.87
N GLU A 859 21.74 4.45 9.37
CA GLU A 859 22.81 5.39 8.96
C GLU A 859 24.23 4.81 9.13
N LYS A 860 24.43 3.99 10.16
CA LYS A 860 25.70 3.29 10.43
C LYS A 860 26.06 2.21 9.39
N ASP A 861 25.04 1.67 8.72
CA ASP A 861 25.15 0.57 7.76
C ASP A 861 25.09 1.07 6.30
N ILE A 862 24.90 2.38 6.07
CA ILE A 862 24.98 2.99 4.74
C ILE A 862 26.41 2.83 4.21
N ILE A 863 26.56 2.26 3.02
CA ILE A 863 27.87 2.01 2.42
C ILE A 863 28.19 3.08 1.39
N PRO A 864 29.11 4.02 1.69
CA PRO A 864 29.68 4.89 0.66
C PRO A 864 30.61 4.07 -0.23
N LEU A 865 30.52 4.29 -1.54
CA LEU A 865 31.40 3.65 -2.51
C LEU A 865 32.55 4.59 -2.90
N SER A 866 33.67 4.00 -3.26
CA SER A 866 34.91 4.71 -3.60
C SER A 866 35.15 4.72 -5.10
N PHE A 867 35.80 5.79 -5.57
CA PHE A 867 36.16 5.97 -6.97
C PHE A 867 37.68 6.04 -7.14
N PHE A 868 38.19 5.52 -8.24
CA PHE A 868 39.63 5.42 -8.53
C PHE A 868 39.93 5.80 -9.98
N SER A 869 41.12 6.34 -10.25
CA SER A 869 41.58 6.69 -11.60
C SER A 869 42.15 5.49 -12.35
N GLU A 870 42.58 4.46 -11.63
CA GLU A 870 43.26 3.27 -12.16
C GLU A 870 42.48 1.99 -11.80
N PRO A 871 42.49 0.95 -12.65
CA PRO A 871 41.76 -0.29 -12.42
C PRO A 871 42.25 -1.04 -11.17
N ASP A 872 43.54 -0.97 -10.86
CA ASP A 872 44.13 -1.65 -9.70
C ASP A 872 44.11 -0.81 -8.41
N GLY A 873 43.62 0.44 -8.49
CA GLY A 873 43.55 1.39 -7.37
C GLY A 873 42.83 0.86 -6.11
N PRO A 874 41.69 0.15 -6.22
CA PRO A 874 41.03 -0.46 -5.06
C PRO A 874 41.91 -1.46 -4.30
N VAL A 875 42.76 -2.20 -5.02
CA VAL A 875 43.66 -3.23 -4.45
C VAL A 875 44.92 -2.59 -3.88
N MET A 876 45.48 -1.60 -4.58
CA MET A 876 46.71 -0.92 -4.20
C MET A 876 46.50 0.14 -3.10
N GLY A 877 45.28 0.64 -2.92
CA GLY A 877 44.95 1.67 -1.93
C GLY A 877 45.44 3.08 -2.30
N ASN A 878 45.89 3.30 -3.53
CA ASN A 878 46.31 4.59 -4.08
C ASN A 878 45.43 4.97 -5.30
N GLY A 879 45.60 6.18 -5.86
CA GLY A 879 44.87 6.57 -7.08
C GLY A 879 43.39 6.92 -6.91
N THR A 880 42.93 7.34 -5.72
CA THR A 880 41.54 7.79 -5.48
C THR A 880 41.11 8.92 -6.41
N PHE A 881 39.96 8.77 -7.06
CA PHE A 881 39.34 9.77 -7.91
C PHE A 881 38.36 10.63 -7.10
N LYS A 882 38.56 11.95 -7.09
CA LYS A 882 37.68 12.91 -6.36
C LYS A 882 36.83 13.76 -7.28
N TYR A 883 37.45 14.37 -8.28
CA TYR A 883 36.78 15.17 -9.28
C TYR A 883 37.65 15.31 -10.52
N SER A 884 37.03 15.69 -11.64
CA SER A 884 37.69 16.17 -12.84
C SER A 884 36.85 17.27 -13.51
N ILE A 885 37.41 17.95 -14.50
CA ILE A 885 36.69 18.91 -15.34
C ILE A 885 36.56 18.27 -16.73
N LEU A 886 35.35 17.85 -17.08
CA LEU A 886 35.08 17.29 -18.39
C LEU A 886 35.12 18.41 -19.43
N VAL A 887 35.96 18.24 -20.45
CA VAL A 887 36.00 19.12 -21.61
C VAL A 887 35.02 18.59 -22.67
N PRO A 888 34.24 19.46 -23.34
CA PRO A 888 33.25 19.04 -24.34
C PRO A 888 33.79 18.04 -25.36
N GLY A 889 33.14 16.88 -25.47
CA GLY A 889 33.46 15.81 -26.42
C GLY A 889 34.67 14.93 -26.05
N ILE A 890 35.37 15.21 -24.96
CA ILE A 890 36.44 14.34 -24.44
C ILE A 890 35.84 13.39 -23.40
N LYS A 891 36.08 12.09 -23.59
CA LYS A 891 35.70 11.06 -22.63
C LYS A 891 36.76 10.92 -21.55
N GLU A 892 36.32 10.88 -20.30
CA GLU A 892 37.15 10.50 -19.17
C GLU A 892 36.62 9.24 -18.52
N SER A 893 37.54 8.37 -18.08
CA SER A 893 37.22 7.13 -17.40
C SER A 893 37.65 7.19 -15.95
N PHE A 894 36.81 6.65 -15.08
CA PHE A 894 37.14 6.35 -13.69
C PHE A 894 36.52 5.01 -13.31
N TYR A 895 36.96 4.46 -12.19
CA TYR A 895 36.60 3.13 -11.72
C TYR A 895 35.80 3.24 -10.43
N LEU A 896 34.65 2.58 -10.38
CA LEU A 896 33.84 2.43 -9.17
C LEU A 896 34.14 1.07 -8.53
N SER A 897 34.60 1.07 -7.28
CA SER A 897 34.90 -0.18 -6.58
C SER A 897 33.64 -0.81 -5.97
N PRO A 898 33.56 -2.14 -5.90
CA PRO A 898 32.58 -2.81 -5.05
C PRO A 898 32.81 -2.46 -3.57
N PRO A 899 31.78 -2.61 -2.71
CA PRO A 899 31.93 -2.44 -1.27
C PRO A 899 32.87 -3.50 -0.67
N ASN A 900 33.67 -3.12 0.35
CA ASN A 900 34.50 -4.06 1.09
C ASN A 900 33.61 -5.08 1.83
N LYS A 901 34.01 -6.36 1.82
CA LYS A 901 33.27 -7.46 2.46
C LYS A 901 32.97 -7.22 3.94
N ASP A 902 33.91 -6.62 4.68
CA ASP A 902 33.75 -6.30 6.11
C ASP A 902 32.70 -5.22 6.40
N LYS A 903 32.29 -4.46 5.36
CA LYS A 903 31.30 -3.37 5.47
C LYS A 903 29.90 -3.80 5.02
N LEU A 904 29.71 -5.05 4.60
CA LEU A 904 28.38 -5.55 4.22
C LEU A 904 27.52 -5.76 5.48
N PRO A 905 26.24 -5.35 5.48
CA PRO A 905 25.36 -5.55 6.63
C PRO A 905 25.22 -7.04 6.95
N LYS A 906 25.21 -7.40 8.23
CA LYS A 906 25.06 -8.81 8.67
C LYS A 906 23.79 -9.50 8.12
N CYS A 907 22.78 -8.72 7.76
CA CYS A 907 21.51 -9.20 7.21
C CYS A 907 21.50 -9.43 5.69
N SER A 908 22.64 -9.24 5.00
CA SER A 908 22.74 -9.45 3.55
C SER A 908 22.98 -10.93 3.21
N SER A 909 21.89 -11.69 3.03
CA SER A 909 21.97 -13.08 2.56
C SER A 909 22.36 -13.15 1.07
N GLN A 910 22.95 -14.27 0.65
CA GLN A 910 23.27 -14.53 -0.76
C GLN A 910 22.05 -14.33 -1.66
N GLY A 911 22.24 -13.62 -2.78
CA GLY A 911 21.17 -13.30 -3.74
C GLY A 911 20.32 -12.08 -3.38
N SER A 912 20.55 -11.47 -2.20
CA SER A 912 20.04 -10.13 -1.90
C SER A 912 20.72 -9.08 -2.77
N VAL A 913 20.04 -7.97 -3.02
CA VAL A 913 20.57 -6.84 -3.80
C VAL A 913 20.61 -5.60 -2.91
N LEU A 914 21.80 -5.06 -2.66
CA LEU A 914 21.92 -3.72 -2.08
C LEU A 914 21.61 -2.69 -3.15
N LEU A 915 20.79 -1.70 -2.82
CA LEU A 915 20.37 -0.64 -3.72
C LEU A 915 20.81 0.71 -3.19
N GLY A 916 21.05 1.62 -4.11
CA GLY A 916 21.54 2.95 -3.81
C GLY A 916 21.36 3.89 -4.98
N ALA A 917 22.00 5.04 -4.89
CA ALA A 917 22.09 5.98 -5.98
C ALA A 917 23.53 6.41 -6.23
N ILE A 918 23.83 6.72 -7.49
CA ILE A 918 25.06 7.38 -7.93
C ILE A 918 24.69 8.69 -8.64
N SER A 919 25.43 9.75 -8.38
CA SER A 919 25.31 11.03 -9.08
C SER A 919 26.70 11.49 -9.52
N HIS A 920 26.78 12.20 -10.64
CA HIS A 920 28.06 12.56 -11.27
C HIS A 920 28.34 14.07 -11.28
N GLY A 921 27.30 14.90 -11.25
CA GLY A 921 27.40 16.36 -11.28
C GLY A 921 27.16 17.01 -9.93
N LYS A 922 27.51 18.30 -9.81
CA LYS A 922 27.22 19.15 -8.66
C LYS A 922 26.49 20.41 -9.13
N LEU A 923 25.45 20.81 -8.40
CA LEU A 923 24.72 22.07 -8.64
C LEU A 923 25.62 23.29 -8.36
N SER A 924 25.42 24.36 -9.13
CA SER A 924 26.18 25.62 -9.01
C SER A 924 25.97 26.31 -7.66
N TYR A 925 24.79 26.13 -7.05
CA TYR A 925 24.36 26.85 -5.84
C TYR A 925 24.26 25.96 -4.58
N ALA A 926 24.43 24.64 -4.69
CA ALA A 926 24.27 23.73 -3.56
C ALA A 926 25.58 23.55 -2.76
N GLY A 927 25.47 23.58 -1.42
CA GLY A 927 26.53 23.19 -0.49
C GLY A 927 26.95 21.72 -0.65
N GLU A 928 28.02 21.28 0.02
CA GLU A 928 28.52 19.90 -0.03
C GLU A 928 27.53 18.88 0.57
N GLY A 929 26.51 18.51 -0.19
CA GLY A 929 25.60 17.41 0.13
C GLY A 929 26.24 16.06 -0.23
N LYS A 930 26.39 15.17 0.76
CA LYS A 930 26.90 13.79 0.54
C LYS A 930 25.85 12.81 0.00
N ASN A 931 24.58 13.21 -0.10
CA ASN A 931 23.50 12.32 -0.54
C ASN A 931 23.25 12.47 -2.06
N PRO A 932 23.63 11.48 -2.89
CA PRO A 932 23.47 11.55 -4.34
C PRO A 932 22.00 11.70 -4.79
N GLN A 933 21.04 11.27 -3.98
CA GLN A 933 19.61 11.37 -4.29
C GLN A 933 19.07 12.82 -4.22
N LYS A 934 19.84 13.75 -3.65
CA LYS A 934 19.48 15.18 -3.59
C LYS A 934 19.95 15.97 -4.82
N ASN A 935 20.76 15.37 -5.68
CA ASN A 935 21.14 15.97 -6.95
C ASN A 935 20.00 15.78 -7.96
N PRO A 936 19.82 16.73 -8.91
CA PRO A 936 18.70 16.69 -9.86
C PRO A 936 18.71 15.43 -10.72
N VAL A 937 19.89 14.87 -10.97
CA VAL A 937 20.08 13.60 -11.68
C VAL A 937 20.83 12.63 -10.79
N SER A 938 20.18 11.51 -10.51
CA SER A 938 20.80 10.35 -9.88
C SER A 938 20.37 9.08 -10.60
N TYR A 939 21.27 8.13 -10.64
CA TYR A 939 21.11 6.85 -11.31
C TYR A 939 21.08 5.73 -10.28
N GLN A 940 20.34 4.67 -10.54
CA GLN A 940 20.27 3.54 -9.63
C GLN A 940 21.59 2.75 -9.68
N ILE A 941 22.13 2.46 -8.51
CA ILE A 941 23.23 1.50 -8.35
C ILE A 941 22.74 0.30 -7.56
N SER A 942 23.16 -0.88 -7.99
CA SER A 942 22.85 -2.14 -7.33
C SER A 942 24.12 -2.96 -7.11
N TYR A 943 24.21 -3.62 -5.96
CA TYR A 943 25.25 -4.60 -5.66
C TYR A 943 24.61 -5.93 -5.33
N VAL A 944 24.92 -6.96 -6.12
CA VAL A 944 24.46 -8.33 -5.88
C VAL A 944 25.36 -8.97 -4.84
N VAL A 945 24.77 -9.42 -3.73
CA VAL A 945 25.53 -10.06 -2.66
C VAL A 945 26.05 -11.41 -3.16
N PRO A 946 27.38 -11.61 -3.22
CA PRO A 946 27.96 -12.82 -3.76
C PRO A 946 27.68 -14.04 -2.88
N PRO A 947 27.84 -15.27 -3.41
CA PRO A 947 27.76 -16.49 -2.62
C PRO A 947 28.68 -16.46 -1.40
N SER A 948 28.18 -16.95 -0.27
CA SER A 948 29.03 -17.22 0.89
C SER A 948 30.08 -18.26 0.49
N LYS A 949 31.31 -18.12 1.01
CA LYS A 949 32.30 -19.20 0.88
C LYS A 949 31.68 -20.46 1.49
N ILE A 950 31.77 -21.58 0.77
CA ILE A 950 31.56 -22.88 1.38
C ILE A 950 32.66 -22.96 2.43
N ASP A 951 32.31 -22.87 3.71
CA ASP A 951 33.21 -23.33 4.75
C ASP A 951 33.54 -24.76 4.35
N GLU A 952 34.81 -25.04 4.01
CA GLU A 952 35.28 -26.41 3.97
C GLU A 952 34.81 -27.02 5.26
N ASP A 953 33.87 -27.95 5.13
CA ASP A 953 33.31 -28.73 6.21
C ASP A 953 34.50 -29.06 7.10
N LYS A 954 34.57 -28.43 8.28
CA LYS A 954 35.35 -28.99 9.38
C LYS A 954 34.70 -30.33 9.60
N GLY A 955 35.23 -31.32 8.89
CA GLY A 955 34.77 -32.68 8.93
C GLY A 955 34.61 -33.00 10.39
N LYS A 956 33.37 -33.28 10.79
CA LYS A 956 33.09 -34.06 12.00
C LYS A 956 33.72 -35.43 11.76
N GLY A 957 35.01 -35.49 12.02
CA GLY A 957 35.90 -36.56 11.63
C GLY A 957 37.24 -36.39 12.33
N SER A 958 37.20 -36.08 13.62
CA SER A 958 38.35 -36.21 14.51
C SER A 958 37.82 -36.18 15.95
N SER A 959 37.43 -37.35 16.44
CA SER A 959 37.24 -37.57 17.87
C SER A 959 38.57 -37.29 18.57
N SER A 960 38.62 -36.29 19.45
CA SER A 960 39.63 -36.22 20.49
C SER A 960 39.63 -37.58 21.21
N ALA A 961 40.76 -38.29 21.19
CA ALA A 961 40.90 -39.59 21.80
C ALA A 961 40.65 -39.47 23.32
N SER A 962 39.41 -39.68 23.76
CA SER A 962 39.10 -39.86 25.17
C SER A 962 39.63 -41.22 25.62
N THR A 963 40.34 -41.25 26.74
CA THR A 963 40.97 -42.43 27.35
C THR A 963 40.00 -43.45 27.95
N LYS A 964 38.71 -43.42 27.58
CA LYS A 964 37.67 -44.32 28.12
C LYS A 964 37.51 -45.60 27.28
N PRO A 965 37.29 -46.78 27.90
CA PRO A 965 37.01 -48.05 27.21
C PRO A 965 35.81 -47.98 26.26
N MET A 966 35.84 -48.70 25.13
CA MET A 966 34.73 -48.73 24.15
C MET A 966 33.37 -49.08 24.76
N ALA A 967 33.34 -49.92 25.80
CA ALA A 967 32.11 -50.31 26.48
C ALA A 967 31.41 -49.13 27.19
N GLU A 968 32.19 -48.24 27.83
CA GLU A 968 31.65 -47.02 28.45
C GLU A 968 31.17 -46.02 27.41
N ARG A 969 31.89 -45.86 26.29
CA ARG A 969 31.46 -44.99 25.18
C ARG A 969 30.16 -45.47 24.55
N LEU A 970 30.01 -46.78 24.35
CA LEU A 970 28.78 -47.36 23.82
C LEU A 970 27.60 -47.17 24.78
N GLN A 971 27.83 -47.30 26.09
CA GLN A 971 26.81 -47.02 27.10
C GLN A 971 26.46 -45.53 27.20
N GLU A 972 27.43 -44.61 27.09
CA GLU A 972 27.20 -43.16 27.04
C GLU A 972 26.39 -42.77 25.80
N GLU A 973 26.73 -43.28 24.60
CA GLU A 973 25.98 -42.99 23.37
C GLU A 973 24.56 -43.60 23.39
N VAL A 974 24.39 -44.82 23.90
CA VAL A 974 23.06 -45.43 24.06
C VAL A 974 22.22 -44.64 25.06
N ARG A 975 22.81 -44.13 26.15
CA ARG A 975 22.14 -43.28 27.14
C ARG A 975 21.72 -41.94 26.53
N GLU A 976 22.62 -41.26 25.83
CA GLU A 976 22.33 -40.01 25.11
C GLU A 976 21.26 -40.21 24.02
N ALA A 977 21.30 -41.32 23.29
CA ALA A 977 20.27 -41.68 22.32
C ALA A 977 18.92 -41.92 23.00
N LYS A 978 18.87 -42.65 24.13
CA LYS A 978 17.64 -42.86 24.91
C LYS A 978 17.07 -41.53 25.43
N ILE A 979 17.92 -40.61 25.90
CA ILE A 979 17.52 -39.27 26.39
C ILE A 979 17.07 -38.37 25.24
N LYS A 980 17.74 -38.41 24.09
CA LYS A 980 17.36 -37.66 22.89
C LYS A 980 16.01 -38.12 22.33
N VAL A 981 15.78 -39.44 22.29
CA VAL A 981 14.48 -40.02 21.92
C VAL A 981 13.40 -39.64 22.93
N PHE A 982 13.70 -39.68 24.23
CA PHE A 982 12.78 -39.22 25.28
C PHE A 982 12.40 -37.74 25.10
N GLY A 983 13.37 -36.87 24.81
CA GLY A 983 13.16 -35.44 24.61
C GLY A 983 12.51 -35.02 23.27
N SER A 984 12.53 -35.87 22.24
CA SER A 984 11.89 -35.59 20.94
C SER A 984 10.40 -35.96 20.88
N LEU A 985 9.87 -36.60 21.93
CA LEU A 985 8.48 -37.06 21.98
C LEU A 985 7.54 -35.93 22.42
N LYS A 986 6.77 -35.36 21.48
CA LYS A 986 5.62 -34.49 21.76
C LYS A 986 4.34 -35.33 21.85
N GLN A 987 3.41 -34.98 22.75
CA GLN A 987 2.18 -35.75 23.06
C GLN A 987 0.89 -35.11 22.51
N ASP A 988 0.91 -34.54 21.30
CA ASP A 988 -0.17 -33.61 20.93
C ASP A 988 -1.26 -34.20 20.00
N SER A 989 -1.08 -35.37 19.35
CA SER A 989 -2.13 -35.96 18.51
C SER A 989 -2.27 -37.50 18.58
N ASP A 990 -3.40 -38.04 18.13
CA ASP A 990 -3.62 -39.49 17.96
C ASP A 990 -2.93 -40.07 16.71
N GLU A 991 -2.57 -39.24 15.72
CA GLU A 991 -1.81 -39.63 14.53
C GLU A 991 -0.35 -39.93 14.87
N ASP A 992 0.29 -39.10 15.69
CA ASP A 992 1.64 -39.34 16.21
C ASP A 992 1.73 -40.67 17.00
N ARG A 993 0.63 -41.08 17.65
CA ARG A 993 0.51 -42.37 18.37
C ARG A 993 0.41 -43.57 17.42
N SER A 994 -0.11 -43.37 16.21
CA SER A 994 -0.28 -44.41 15.19
C SER A 994 1.03 -44.67 14.44
N GLU A 995 1.73 -43.59 14.04
CA GLU A 995 3.09 -43.63 13.47
C GLU A 995 4.07 -44.36 14.40
N TRP A 996 3.97 -44.10 15.71
CA TRP A 996 4.85 -44.74 16.69
C TRP A 996 4.53 -46.22 16.91
N LYS A 997 3.25 -46.62 16.84
CA LYS A 997 2.84 -48.03 16.79
C LYS A 997 3.41 -48.75 15.57
N LYS A 998 3.46 -48.10 14.40
CA LYS A 998 4.04 -48.66 13.17
C LYS A 998 5.56 -48.87 13.30
N LEU A 999 6.28 -47.91 13.87
CA LEU A 999 7.74 -48.01 14.06
C LEU A 999 8.09 -49.04 15.17
N ALA A 1000 7.29 -49.15 16.23
CA ALA A 1000 7.42 -50.20 17.23
C ALA A 1000 7.08 -51.60 16.68
N GLN A 1001 6.17 -51.70 15.71
CA GLN A 1001 5.88 -52.94 14.98
C GLN A 1001 6.95 -53.29 13.95
N SER A 1002 7.53 -52.31 13.24
CA SER A 1002 8.62 -52.56 12.29
C SER A 1002 9.90 -53.04 12.98
N LEU A 1003 10.11 -52.64 14.24
CA LEU A 1003 11.20 -53.13 15.09
C LEU A 1003 10.93 -54.55 15.66
N LYS A 1004 9.69 -55.06 15.59
CA LYS A 1004 9.32 -56.42 16.02
C LYS A 1004 9.47 -57.48 14.91
N VAL A 1005 9.50 -57.09 13.63
CA VAL A 1005 9.54 -58.04 12.50
C VAL A 1005 10.76 -57.76 11.63
N GLY A 1006 11.87 -58.43 11.94
CA GLY A 1006 13.08 -58.34 11.14
C GLY A 1006 14.11 -59.39 11.52
N THR A 1007 13.96 -60.61 11.02
CA THR A 1007 15.07 -61.57 10.91
C THR A 1007 14.94 -62.30 9.59
N LEU A 1008 15.86 -62.08 8.63
CA LEU A 1008 16.51 -63.10 7.79
C LEU A 1008 17.25 -62.44 6.60
N CYS A 1009 18.59 -62.34 6.68
CA CYS A 1009 19.52 -63.12 5.84
C CYS A 1009 20.98 -62.69 6.09
N ARG A 1010 21.83 -63.67 6.42
CA ARG A 1010 23.31 -63.65 6.51
C ARG A 1010 23.92 -64.10 5.14
N PRO A 1011 25.25 -64.10 4.88
CA PRO A 1011 26.41 -63.99 5.81
C PRO A 1011 27.47 -62.92 5.40
N PHE A 1012 28.28 -62.36 6.31
CA PHE A 1012 29.64 -62.85 6.61
C PHE A 1012 30.25 -62.10 7.83
N PHE A 1013 31.13 -62.80 8.55
CA PHE A 1013 32.04 -62.38 9.65
C PHE A 1013 31.47 -62.08 11.06
N SER A 1014 31.46 -63.16 11.86
CA SER A 1014 31.93 -63.27 13.25
C SER A 1014 32.15 -61.98 14.07
N PHE A 1015 31.15 -61.57 14.84
CA PHE A 1015 31.29 -61.23 16.26
C PHE A 1015 29.94 -61.50 16.94
N ARG A 1016 29.91 -62.40 17.93
CA ARG A 1016 28.72 -62.65 18.77
C ARG A 1016 28.49 -61.38 19.60
N CYS A 1017 27.47 -60.61 19.24
CA CYS A 1017 27.05 -59.43 19.99
C CYS A 1017 26.06 -59.87 21.08
N THR A 1018 26.54 -59.92 22.32
CA THR A 1018 25.75 -60.12 23.56
C THR A 1018 24.66 -59.05 23.77
N LEU A 1019 24.68 -57.96 23.00
CA LEU A 1019 23.76 -56.83 23.08
C LEU A 1019 22.32 -57.16 22.62
N CYS A 1020 22.14 -58.18 21.76
CA CYS A 1020 20.83 -58.54 21.21
C CYS A 1020 20.00 -59.44 22.15
N GLU A 1021 20.63 -60.07 23.15
CA GLU A 1021 19.93 -60.94 24.12
C GLU A 1021 19.49 -60.20 25.38
N GLU A 1022 20.19 -59.15 25.82
CA GLU A 1022 19.76 -58.35 26.99
C GLU A 1022 18.52 -57.49 26.66
N LEU A 1023 18.46 -56.89 25.45
CA LEU A 1023 17.28 -56.16 24.98
C LEU A 1023 16.03 -57.06 24.78
N LYS A 1024 16.21 -58.38 24.65
CA LYS A 1024 15.09 -59.33 24.55
C LYS A 1024 14.54 -59.76 25.91
N LYS A 1025 15.31 -59.66 27.00
CA LYS A 1025 14.89 -60.11 28.33
C LYS A 1025 13.91 -59.15 29.02
N ASP A 1026 14.02 -57.84 28.77
CA ASP A 1026 13.16 -56.85 29.44
C ASP A 1026 11.77 -56.66 28.78
N ILE A 1027 11.53 -57.27 27.62
CA ILE A 1027 10.28 -57.10 26.84
C ILE A 1027 9.26 -58.22 27.10
N PHE A 1028 9.59 -59.27 27.87
CA PHE A 1028 8.78 -60.50 27.93
C PHE A 1028 7.85 -60.68 29.14
N LEU A 1029 7.50 -59.62 29.90
CA LEU A 1029 6.53 -59.76 30.99
C LEU A 1029 5.43 -58.68 30.93
N TYR A 1030 4.18 -59.16 30.78
CA TYR A 1030 2.89 -58.48 30.89
C TYR A 1030 2.24 -57.91 29.61
N GLU A 1031 1.43 -58.76 28.96
CA GLU A 1031 0.24 -58.37 28.19
C GLU A 1031 -1.01 -58.57 29.06
N GLU A 1032 -1.77 -57.50 29.29
CA GLU A 1032 -3.24 -57.40 29.20
C GLU A 1032 -3.74 -56.15 29.94
N SER A 1033 -4.55 -55.36 29.23
CA SER A 1033 -5.44 -54.26 29.65
C SER A 1033 -5.17 -52.91 28.98
N SER A 1034 -6.26 -52.38 28.44
CA SER A 1034 -6.39 -51.21 27.58
C SER A 1034 -6.14 -49.88 28.33
N SER A 1035 -4.88 -49.48 28.50
CA SER A 1035 -4.48 -48.06 28.77
C SER A 1035 -2.96 -47.84 28.62
N LEU A 1036 -2.34 -48.40 27.57
CA LEU A 1036 -0.88 -48.56 27.48
C LEU A 1036 0.01 -47.30 27.22
N PRO A 1037 -0.40 -46.19 26.57
CA PRO A 1037 0.57 -45.16 26.16
C PRO A 1037 1.15 -44.30 27.30
N LYS A 1038 0.36 -43.97 28.34
CA LYS A 1038 0.83 -43.19 29.50
C LYS A 1038 1.80 -43.98 30.40
N ARG A 1039 1.75 -45.31 30.35
CA ARG A 1039 2.61 -46.18 31.17
C ARG A 1039 4.00 -46.39 30.55
N TYR A 1040 4.15 -46.39 29.22
CA TYR A 1040 5.45 -46.71 28.60
C TYR A 1040 6.50 -45.59 28.77
N LEU A 1041 6.11 -44.31 28.64
CA LEU A 1041 6.97 -43.17 28.96
C LEU A 1041 7.33 -43.12 30.46
N HIS A 1042 6.38 -43.48 31.32
CA HIS A 1042 6.62 -43.66 32.76
C HIS A 1042 7.57 -44.83 33.04
N PHE A 1043 7.52 -45.92 32.27
CA PHE A 1043 8.43 -47.06 32.37
C PHE A 1043 9.84 -46.71 31.88
N LEU A 1044 9.96 -45.95 30.77
CA LEU A 1044 11.25 -45.54 30.22
C LEU A 1044 11.94 -44.50 31.10
N SER A 1045 11.19 -43.53 31.65
CA SER A 1045 11.69 -42.60 32.66
C SER A 1045 12.08 -43.34 33.94
N LYS A 1046 11.26 -44.30 34.43
CA LYS A 1046 11.53 -45.07 35.65
C LYS A 1046 12.71 -46.04 35.49
N GLY A 1047 12.88 -46.63 34.31
CA GLY A 1047 14.04 -47.46 33.95
C GLY A 1047 15.33 -46.65 33.91
N LEU A 1048 15.32 -45.50 33.21
CA LEU A 1048 16.46 -44.57 33.17
C LEU A 1048 16.77 -43.98 34.57
N LEU A 1049 15.75 -43.66 35.37
CA LEU A 1049 15.90 -43.23 36.76
C LEU A 1049 16.48 -44.34 37.66
N SER A 1050 16.15 -45.60 37.41
CA SER A 1050 16.72 -46.73 38.17
C SER A 1050 18.19 -47.01 37.83
N GLU A 1051 18.57 -46.80 36.56
CA GLU A 1051 19.96 -46.96 36.09
C GLU A 1051 20.83 -45.73 36.43
N TYR A 1052 20.26 -44.53 36.40
CA TYR A 1052 20.97 -43.25 36.55
C TYR A 1052 20.23 -42.24 37.46
N PRO A 1053 20.03 -42.55 38.76
CA PRO A 1053 19.15 -41.79 39.65
C PRO A 1053 19.60 -40.35 39.95
N LYS A 1054 20.90 -40.03 39.78
CA LYS A 1054 21.47 -38.70 40.02
C LYS A 1054 21.95 -37.99 38.74
N TYR A 1055 21.54 -38.46 37.56
CA TYR A 1055 22.03 -37.89 36.30
C TYR A 1055 21.20 -36.66 35.89
N THR A 1056 21.74 -35.47 36.15
CA THR A 1056 21.07 -34.17 35.96
C THR A 1056 20.42 -33.98 34.58
N PRO A 1057 21.05 -34.33 33.42
CA PRO A 1057 20.41 -34.15 32.12
C PRO A 1057 19.13 -34.98 31.93
N LEU A 1058 19.04 -36.15 32.55
CA LEU A 1058 17.82 -36.97 32.54
C LEU A 1058 16.72 -36.33 33.39
N LEU A 1059 17.05 -35.85 34.59
CA LEU A 1059 16.11 -35.19 35.50
C LEU A 1059 15.55 -33.90 34.89
N VAL A 1060 16.40 -33.09 34.24
CA VAL A 1060 15.99 -31.89 33.49
C VAL A 1060 15.02 -32.25 32.37
N LYS A 1061 15.30 -33.32 31.61
CA LYS A 1061 14.39 -33.78 30.55
C LYS A 1061 13.05 -34.28 31.10
N ILE A 1062 13.03 -34.91 32.27
CA ILE A 1062 11.79 -35.32 32.95
C ILE A 1062 10.97 -34.08 33.34
N LEU A 1063 11.61 -33.05 33.88
CA LEU A 1063 10.98 -31.77 34.20
C LEU A 1063 10.40 -31.10 32.94
N GLU A 1064 11.18 -30.98 31.85
CA GLU A 1064 10.71 -30.45 30.56
C GLU A 1064 9.51 -31.24 30.00
N SER A 1065 9.51 -32.57 30.15
CA SER A 1065 8.40 -33.44 29.73
C SER A 1065 7.13 -33.24 30.57
N LEU A 1066 7.27 -32.89 31.85
CA LEU A 1066 6.12 -32.53 32.69
C LEU A 1066 5.53 -31.18 32.29
N LEU A 1067 6.38 -30.21 31.97
CA LEU A 1067 5.98 -28.85 31.56
C LEU A 1067 5.27 -28.81 30.20
N SER A 1068 5.54 -29.76 29.30
CA SER A 1068 4.92 -29.83 27.97
C SER A 1068 3.51 -30.44 27.93
N ARG A 1069 2.95 -30.86 29.07
CA ARG A 1069 1.62 -31.50 29.12
C ARG A 1069 0.49 -30.48 29.00
N SER A 1070 -0.37 -30.64 28.00
CA SER A 1070 -1.61 -29.87 27.85
C SER A 1070 -2.83 -30.65 28.40
N ASN A 1071 -3.74 -29.92 29.07
CA ASN A 1071 -5.05 -30.39 29.55
C ASN A 1071 -5.03 -31.39 30.74
N ILE A 1072 -4.99 -30.84 31.96
CA ILE A 1072 -4.90 -31.62 33.22
C ILE A 1072 -6.10 -31.27 34.11
N GLY A 1073 -6.87 -32.29 34.50
CA GLY A 1073 -8.06 -32.13 35.34
C GLY A 1073 -7.78 -31.72 36.80
N ASP A 1074 -6.66 -32.14 37.38
CA ASP A 1074 -6.22 -31.74 38.72
C ASP A 1074 -4.94 -30.90 38.64
N LYS A 1075 -5.11 -29.58 38.66
CA LYS A 1075 -4.02 -28.60 38.54
C LYS A 1075 -3.08 -28.63 39.75
N ILE A 1076 -3.59 -28.88 40.96
CA ILE A 1076 -2.77 -28.85 42.18
C ILE A 1076 -1.79 -30.03 42.18
N HIS A 1077 -2.30 -31.25 41.95
CA HIS A 1077 -1.47 -32.46 41.86
C HIS A 1077 -0.42 -32.38 40.74
N TYR A 1078 -0.72 -31.65 39.67
CA TYR A 1078 0.22 -31.43 38.58
C TYR A 1078 1.36 -30.50 38.96
N TYR A 1079 1.08 -29.37 39.58
CA TYR A 1079 2.13 -28.47 40.07
C TYR A 1079 2.96 -29.10 41.19
N GLU A 1080 2.37 -29.94 42.06
CA GLU A 1080 3.12 -30.72 43.05
C GLU A 1080 4.12 -31.69 42.40
N LYS A 1081 3.75 -32.31 41.26
CA LYS A 1081 4.68 -33.13 40.47
C LYS A 1081 5.80 -32.32 39.82
N ILE A 1082 5.51 -31.11 39.36
CA ILE A 1082 6.53 -30.20 38.83
C ILE A 1082 7.52 -29.82 39.93
N ILE A 1083 7.02 -29.48 41.13
CA ILE A 1083 7.86 -29.14 42.29
C ILE A 1083 8.76 -30.33 42.63
N SER A 1084 8.20 -31.54 42.75
CA SER A 1084 8.97 -32.75 43.03
C SER A 1084 10.05 -33.03 41.99
N ALA A 1085 9.75 -32.87 40.71
CA ALA A 1085 10.73 -33.09 39.64
C ALA A 1085 11.81 -31.99 39.59
N ALA A 1086 11.45 -30.74 39.90
CA ALA A 1086 12.40 -29.65 40.03
C ALA A 1086 13.32 -29.84 41.25
N ASP A 1087 12.78 -30.32 42.37
CA ASP A 1087 13.55 -30.68 43.57
C ASP A 1087 14.57 -31.78 43.27
N GLU A 1088 14.19 -32.82 42.53
CA GLU A 1088 15.14 -33.86 42.08
C GLU A 1088 16.30 -33.28 41.23
N VAL A 1089 16.02 -32.31 40.36
CA VAL A 1089 17.06 -31.62 39.57
C VAL A 1089 17.97 -30.79 40.47
N ILE A 1090 17.39 -30.00 41.38
CA ILE A 1090 18.11 -29.14 42.32
C ILE A 1090 19.03 -29.98 43.22
N ASP A 1091 18.51 -31.05 43.80
CA ASP A 1091 19.26 -31.97 44.68
C ASP A 1091 20.38 -32.72 43.95
N SER A 1092 20.31 -32.84 42.62
CA SER A 1092 21.36 -33.47 41.81
C SER A 1092 22.58 -32.58 41.57
N ILE A 1093 22.48 -31.28 41.85
CA ILE A 1093 23.50 -30.27 41.57
C ILE A 1093 24.12 -29.78 42.88
N ASP A 1094 25.44 -29.87 43.02
CA ASP A 1094 26.17 -29.27 44.16
C ASP A 1094 26.31 -27.75 43.96
N ALA A 1095 25.38 -27.01 44.56
CA ALA A 1095 25.33 -25.56 44.53
C ALA A 1095 26.58 -24.88 45.13
N ASP A 1096 27.19 -25.46 46.17
CA ASP A 1096 28.34 -24.85 46.84
C ASP A 1096 29.63 -25.01 46.03
N GLU A 1097 29.79 -26.15 45.36
CA GLU A 1097 30.90 -26.38 44.42
C GLU A 1097 30.77 -25.48 43.18
N LEU A 1098 29.56 -25.38 42.61
CA LEU A 1098 29.28 -24.52 41.47
C LEU A 1098 29.56 -23.04 41.77
N ALA A 1099 29.16 -22.53 42.94
CA ALA A 1099 29.39 -21.14 43.35
C ALA A 1099 30.89 -20.82 43.57
N LYS A 1100 31.66 -21.75 44.15
CA LYS A 1100 33.11 -21.60 44.33
C LYS A 1100 33.84 -21.51 42.98
N LEU A 1101 33.42 -22.29 41.99
CA LEU A 1101 34.03 -22.32 40.67
C LEU A 1101 33.76 -21.04 39.85
N PHE A 1102 32.58 -20.45 39.95
CA PHE A 1102 32.28 -19.14 39.33
C PHE A 1102 33.00 -17.96 39.98
N SER A 1103 33.64 -18.16 41.14
CA SER A 1103 34.44 -17.14 41.84
C SER A 1103 35.91 -17.10 41.36
N LEU A 1104 36.35 -18.05 40.53
CA LEU A 1104 37.70 -18.15 39.98
C LEU A 1104 37.75 -17.57 38.55
N LYS A 1105 38.72 -16.70 38.26
CA LYS A 1105 38.94 -16.20 36.89
C LYS A 1105 39.60 -17.29 36.04
N ALA A 1106 38.89 -17.76 35.02
CA ALA A 1106 39.42 -18.69 34.02
C ALA A 1106 40.39 -17.96 33.05
N ASP A 1107 41.50 -18.62 32.70
CA ASP A 1107 42.47 -18.16 31.71
C ASP A 1107 41.92 -18.41 30.28
N PRO A 1108 41.78 -17.38 29.42
CA PRO A 1108 41.13 -17.51 28.11
C PRO A 1108 41.95 -18.26 27.04
N GLU A 1109 43.21 -18.63 27.28
CA GLU A 1109 44.04 -19.36 26.30
C GLU A 1109 44.05 -20.90 26.45
N ASP A 1110 43.31 -21.46 27.42
CA ASP A 1110 43.22 -22.92 27.64
C ASP A 1110 41.88 -23.50 27.15
N GLU A 1111 41.91 -24.34 26.10
CA GLU A 1111 40.73 -25.00 25.52
C GLU A 1111 39.98 -25.89 26.51
N ASP A 1112 40.65 -26.50 27.49
CA ASP A 1112 40.02 -27.36 28.48
C ASP A 1112 39.34 -26.54 29.58
N SER A 1113 39.88 -25.36 29.88
CA SER A 1113 39.26 -24.34 30.74
C SER A 1113 37.97 -23.78 30.12
N GLU A 1114 37.95 -23.49 28.80
CA GLU A 1114 36.74 -23.07 28.09
C GLU A 1114 35.64 -24.14 28.04
N LYS A 1115 36.00 -25.41 27.78
CA LYS A 1115 35.05 -26.53 27.79
C LYS A 1115 34.44 -26.74 29.17
N ASN A 1116 35.25 -26.67 30.22
CA ASN A 1116 34.77 -26.75 31.60
C ASN A 1116 33.85 -25.57 31.93
N LYS A 1117 34.20 -24.34 31.54
CA LYS A 1117 33.34 -23.16 31.72
C LYS A 1117 31.97 -23.31 31.04
N LYS A 1118 31.92 -23.72 29.77
CA LYS A 1118 30.64 -23.97 29.05
C LYS A 1118 29.79 -25.06 29.72
N LYS A 1119 30.43 -26.11 30.22
CA LYS A 1119 29.75 -27.18 30.97
C LYS A 1119 29.14 -26.64 32.27
N MET A 1120 29.87 -25.81 33.01
CA MET A 1120 29.38 -25.20 34.25
C MET A 1120 28.30 -24.14 34.03
N GLU A 1121 28.38 -23.36 32.95
CA GLU A 1121 27.30 -22.46 32.52
C GLU A 1121 26.02 -23.23 32.22
N THR A 1122 26.14 -24.40 31.58
CA THR A 1122 25.01 -25.30 31.32
C THR A 1122 24.39 -25.82 32.62
N THR A 1123 25.22 -26.27 33.58
CA THR A 1123 24.73 -26.75 34.89
C THR A 1123 24.05 -25.63 35.69
N ARG A 1124 24.61 -24.42 35.68
CA ARG A 1124 23.99 -23.24 36.29
C ARG A 1124 22.64 -22.94 35.66
N ASP A 1125 22.54 -22.97 34.34
CA ASP A 1125 21.30 -22.68 33.63
C ASP A 1125 20.22 -23.74 33.90
N GLN A 1126 20.60 -25.01 34.05
CA GLN A 1126 19.71 -26.10 34.48
C GLN A 1126 19.20 -25.91 35.91
N LEU A 1127 20.09 -25.55 36.85
CA LEU A 1127 19.73 -25.22 38.24
C LEU A 1127 18.76 -24.03 38.30
N ALA A 1128 19.08 -22.96 37.58
CA ALA A 1128 18.24 -21.76 37.51
C ALA A 1128 16.87 -22.04 36.88
N GLU A 1129 16.81 -22.87 35.84
CA GLU A 1129 15.54 -23.30 35.23
C GLU A 1129 14.68 -24.12 36.21
N ALA A 1130 15.27 -25.08 36.93
CA ALA A 1130 14.54 -25.88 37.90
C ALA A 1130 13.97 -25.02 39.05
N LEU A 1131 14.79 -24.12 39.62
CA LEU A 1131 14.36 -23.16 40.63
C LEU A 1131 13.26 -22.22 40.11
N TYR A 1132 13.36 -21.76 38.86
CA TYR A 1132 12.35 -20.91 38.23
C TYR A 1132 11.01 -21.64 38.07
N GLN A 1133 11.01 -22.85 37.53
CA GLN A 1133 9.81 -23.67 37.31
C GLN A 1133 9.16 -24.08 38.65
N LYS A 1134 9.96 -24.42 39.66
CA LYS A 1134 9.48 -24.65 41.03
C LYS A 1134 8.79 -23.41 41.60
N GLY A 1135 9.38 -22.23 41.40
CA GLY A 1135 8.82 -20.97 41.85
C GLY A 1135 7.46 -20.66 41.21
N LEU A 1136 7.32 -20.87 39.89
CA LEU A 1136 6.06 -20.69 39.18
C LEU A 1136 4.98 -21.67 39.67
N ALA A 1137 5.33 -22.93 39.85
CA ALA A 1137 4.41 -23.95 40.35
C ALA A 1137 3.92 -23.65 41.78
N LEU A 1138 4.82 -23.18 42.67
CA LEU A 1138 4.46 -22.75 44.02
C LEU A 1138 3.47 -21.56 44.00
N ALA A 1139 3.72 -20.56 43.15
CA ALA A 1139 2.83 -19.41 43.01
C ALA A 1139 1.43 -19.79 42.49
N GLU A 1140 1.35 -20.70 41.51
CA GLU A 1140 0.07 -21.16 40.98
C GLU A 1140 -0.74 -21.98 41.99
N ILE A 1141 -0.08 -22.85 42.78
CA ILE A 1141 -0.77 -23.59 43.86
C ILE A 1141 -1.36 -22.63 44.89
N GLU A 1142 -0.63 -21.58 45.28
CA GLU A 1142 -1.14 -20.57 46.20
C GLU A 1142 -2.32 -19.80 45.61
N SER A 1143 -2.24 -19.40 44.35
CA SER A 1143 -3.33 -18.71 43.62
C SER A 1143 -4.61 -19.55 43.60
N ILE A 1144 -4.51 -20.83 43.21
CA ILE A 1144 -5.64 -21.77 43.13
C ILE A 1144 -6.26 -22.04 44.51
N LYS A 1145 -5.44 -22.09 45.58
CA LYS A 1145 -5.93 -22.29 46.95
C LYS A 1145 -6.62 -21.03 47.51
N GLY A 1146 -6.27 -19.84 47.04
CA GLY A 1146 -6.90 -18.57 47.42
C GLY A 1146 -8.27 -18.30 46.80
N GLU A 1147 -8.60 -18.90 45.65
CA GLU A 1147 -9.86 -18.66 44.91
C GLU A 1147 -11.07 -19.48 45.38
N LYS A 1148 -10.93 -20.46 46.30
CA LYS A 1148 -12.08 -21.18 46.86
C LYS A 1148 -12.67 -20.41 48.07
N PRO A 1149 -13.89 -19.86 48.00
CA PRO A 1149 -14.54 -19.31 49.17
C PRO A 1149 -15.09 -20.47 50.01
N SER A 1150 -14.35 -20.91 51.02
CA SER A 1150 -14.89 -21.76 52.07
C SER A 1150 -15.58 -20.90 53.12
N ALA A 1151 -16.91 -20.82 53.03
CA ALA A 1151 -17.76 -20.31 54.10
C ALA A 1151 -17.66 -21.25 55.32
N LEU A 1152 -16.70 -21.01 56.21
CA LEU A 1152 -16.63 -21.42 57.63
C LEU A 1152 -15.18 -21.29 58.11
N ALA A 1153 -14.77 -20.09 58.55
CA ALA A 1153 -13.65 -19.89 59.47
C ALA A 1153 -13.63 -18.43 59.96
N ALA A 1154 -14.65 -18.04 60.72
CA ALA A 1154 -14.60 -16.86 61.58
C ALA A 1154 -14.41 -17.33 63.02
N SER A 1155 -13.24 -17.91 63.32
CA SER A 1155 -12.67 -18.01 64.67
C SER A 1155 -11.35 -18.78 64.58
N GLU A 1156 -10.24 -18.06 64.51
CA GLU A 1156 -8.93 -18.41 65.08
C GLU A 1156 -7.91 -17.40 64.55
N ALA A 1157 -8.03 -16.17 65.04
CA ALA A 1157 -6.89 -15.29 65.13
C ALA A 1157 -6.12 -15.72 66.39
N VAL A 1158 -4.95 -16.33 66.19
CA VAL A 1158 -3.73 -16.33 67.04
C VAL A 1158 -2.90 -17.59 66.70
N SER A 1159 -1.60 -17.36 66.45
CA SER A 1159 -0.53 -18.32 66.12
C SER A 1159 -0.32 -18.67 64.63
N SER A 1160 0.52 -17.88 63.94
CA SER A 1160 1.18 -18.32 62.69
C SER A 1160 2.55 -17.66 62.49
N ASP A 1161 3.33 -17.50 63.56
CA ASP A 1161 4.78 -17.33 63.41
C ASP A 1161 5.41 -18.72 63.18
N LEU A 1162 6.20 -18.85 62.11
CA LEU A 1162 6.98 -20.03 61.67
C LEU A 1162 6.26 -21.14 60.87
N ARG A 1163 5.65 -20.79 59.72
CA ARG A 1163 5.76 -21.66 58.52
C ARG A 1163 6.73 -20.98 57.56
N SER A 1164 7.73 -21.71 57.07
CA SER A 1164 8.64 -21.22 56.02
C SER A 1164 7.85 -20.88 54.76
N ASP A 1165 8.03 -19.66 54.24
CA ASP A 1165 7.51 -19.27 52.93
C ASP A 1165 8.39 -19.94 51.86
N LEU A 1166 8.01 -21.16 51.46
CA LEU A 1166 8.73 -21.99 50.50
C LEU A 1166 8.98 -21.27 49.15
N PHE A 1167 8.08 -20.35 48.76
CA PHE A 1167 8.28 -19.53 47.57
C PHE A 1167 9.41 -18.52 47.78
N GLU A 1168 9.44 -17.83 48.91
CA GLU A 1168 10.48 -16.82 49.20
C GLU A 1168 11.85 -17.47 49.41
N GLU A 1169 11.90 -18.68 49.97
CA GLU A 1169 13.12 -19.49 50.07
C GLU A 1169 13.65 -19.86 48.68
N ASN A 1170 12.80 -20.41 47.83
CA ASN A 1170 13.15 -20.76 46.45
C ASN A 1170 13.56 -19.52 45.62
N PHE A 1171 12.87 -18.39 45.80
CA PHE A 1171 13.19 -17.14 45.10
C PHE A 1171 14.55 -16.55 45.52
N LYS A 1172 14.86 -16.57 46.82
CA LYS A 1172 16.18 -16.17 47.33
C LYS A 1172 17.29 -17.04 46.77
N GLU A 1173 17.03 -18.34 46.64
CA GLU A 1173 17.99 -19.26 46.04
C GLU A 1173 18.23 -18.94 44.56
N LEU A 1174 17.17 -18.74 43.77
CA LEU A 1174 17.28 -18.35 42.36
C LEU A 1174 18.08 -17.04 42.16
N THR A 1175 17.88 -16.05 43.03
CA THR A 1175 18.53 -14.73 42.93
C THR A 1175 20.06 -14.82 43.04
N LYS A 1176 20.61 -15.89 43.63
CA LYS A 1176 22.06 -16.11 43.69
C LYS A 1176 22.68 -16.45 42.32
N TRP A 1177 21.87 -16.99 41.40
CA TRP A 1177 22.34 -17.60 40.16
C TRP A 1177 22.07 -16.76 38.91
N VAL A 1178 21.00 -15.97 38.93
CA VAL A 1178 20.53 -15.23 37.75
C VAL A 1178 20.03 -13.83 38.11
N ASP A 1179 20.06 -12.93 37.15
CA ASP A 1179 19.30 -11.69 37.24
C ASP A 1179 17.81 -11.99 37.05
N VAL A 1180 17.08 -11.98 38.16
CA VAL A 1180 15.62 -12.19 38.21
C VAL A 1180 14.83 -11.09 37.49
N LYS A 1181 15.45 -9.95 37.15
CA LYS A 1181 14.84 -8.88 36.34
C LYS A 1181 15.02 -9.09 34.83
N SER A 1182 15.75 -10.12 34.40
CA SER A 1182 15.90 -10.45 32.98
C SER A 1182 14.59 -10.95 32.36
N SER A 1183 14.48 -10.86 31.03
CA SER A 1183 13.27 -11.26 30.28
C SER A 1183 12.87 -12.73 30.47
N LYS A 1184 13.82 -13.61 30.83
CA LYS A 1184 13.57 -15.03 31.07
C LYS A 1184 12.91 -15.30 32.42
N TYR A 1185 13.33 -14.60 33.47
CA TYR A 1185 12.94 -14.89 34.86
C TYR A 1185 11.99 -13.83 35.47
N GLY A 1186 11.79 -12.70 34.78
CA GLY A 1186 11.01 -11.56 35.25
C GLY A 1186 9.59 -11.89 35.72
N THR A 1187 8.91 -12.87 35.11
CA THR A 1187 7.57 -13.30 35.51
C THR A 1187 7.51 -13.70 36.99
N LEU A 1188 8.50 -14.43 37.48
CA LEU A 1188 8.55 -14.87 38.87
C LEU A 1188 8.80 -13.70 39.83
N TYR A 1189 9.61 -12.73 39.42
CA TYR A 1189 9.81 -11.48 40.15
C TYR A 1189 8.52 -10.67 40.24
N VAL A 1190 7.78 -10.51 39.14
CA VAL A 1190 6.47 -9.83 39.11
C VAL A 1190 5.47 -10.51 40.05
N LEU A 1191 5.40 -11.85 40.04
CA LEU A 1191 4.54 -12.61 40.94
C LEU A 1191 4.91 -12.37 42.41
N ARG A 1192 6.21 -12.35 42.73
CA ARG A 1192 6.68 -12.03 44.08
C ARG A 1192 6.25 -10.62 44.51
N GLU A 1193 6.47 -9.62 43.69
CA GLU A 1193 6.12 -8.24 44.02
C GLU A 1193 4.59 -8.07 44.21
N ARG A 1194 3.78 -8.79 43.42
CA ARG A 1194 2.32 -8.90 43.64
C ARG A 1194 1.96 -9.55 44.98
N ARG A 1195 2.62 -10.65 45.39
CA ARG A 1195 2.41 -11.30 46.70
C ARG A 1195 2.60 -10.33 47.86
N PHE A 1196 3.49 -9.35 47.71
CA PHE A 1196 3.74 -8.32 48.73
C PHE A 1196 2.93 -7.02 48.52
N GLY A 1197 1.98 -6.97 47.58
CA GLY A 1197 1.18 -5.77 47.30
C GLY A 1197 1.95 -4.61 46.67
N ARG A 1198 3.18 -4.85 46.18
CA ARG A 1198 4.04 -3.85 45.54
C ARG A 1198 3.78 -3.80 44.04
N LEU A 1199 2.60 -3.29 43.69
CA LEU A 1199 2.10 -3.26 42.31
C LEU A 1199 2.84 -2.27 41.41
N GLY A 1200 3.44 -1.21 41.96
CA GLY A 1200 4.23 -0.25 41.20
C GLY A 1200 5.54 -0.84 40.70
N THR A 1201 6.21 -1.65 41.53
CA THR A 1201 7.43 -2.39 41.13
C THR A 1201 7.13 -3.58 40.23
N ALA A 1202 5.91 -4.16 40.32
CA ALA A 1202 5.49 -5.30 39.53
C ALA A 1202 5.10 -4.95 38.08
N LEU A 1203 4.65 -3.71 37.84
CA LEU A 1203 4.33 -3.16 36.53
C LEU A 1203 5.58 -2.57 35.87
#